data_AF-A0A661WUT6-F1
#
_entry.id   AF-A0A661WUT6-F1
#
_cell.length_a   1.000
_cell.length_b   1.000
_cell.length_c   1.000
_cell.angle_alpha   90.00
_cell.angle_beta   90.00
_cell.angle_gamma   90.00
#
_symmetry.space_group_name_H-M   'P 1'
#
loop_
_entity.id
_entity.type
_entity.pdbx_description
1 polymer ?
#
loop_
_entity_poly.entity_id
_entity_poly.type
_entity_poly.pdbx_seq_one_letter_code
_entity_poly.pdbx_strand_id
1 'polypeptide(L)'
;LIFDGLDLYAQVFLNGKLIGESKNAFIPHIFDVRNVIRKGKNTRVVRLTSGAELVPKVLRPKAVKKRGGYGERMKFPGINLLRKPQFTYGWDWVDALPNIGIWRGVRFEAHSGIILHDIHLDTQIKSEDVFLNAKAIIENLHPWSERAGKMELIITSPSKKKIIYKTSFDAQIGRSTLKCKLKIPSPKLWWPNGMGEQPLYKVTVRIVCDGKVCDRREMNIGLRTVEIDTSSTPAAGKRFCIRVNGQDVFCKGGNWIPADAIIARVNKKKYENLIAEAQNANINMLRIWGGGIYESPDFYNACDKMGILVWQDFMFACAEYPDHDADFRSAIRDEAEKVIRRLRHHPCIALWCGNNENVWGFDEWWNNGKSFSDSGLKLGGTILYNRILPDVCHSLDPNRPYWPGSPCGGEKPNSELAGDCHWWTPFTMNKDINRRITHEVFDECKARFVSEYGVIGPCHLDSVKQYLNSEELHIDSPAWKEHTNEYEKETIPAGIRRHYTAPERLNISDYIFYGQMFQALMYGKTIEALRFRKDDPHNDCQGALIWMYNDCWGETGWTPIDYYLRRKSSYYWIKNACEPLKVIVRKRENHLVTRIVNDTLEELKLSVKYGWMRVDGTNTNMKSKEICINGNSMLEIEREIITGKKKLNPREWIYAAYLTHGNTILSSSVWLLVPYRELRLPESDIRVTIKGKKIQLISKTYCHGVHFKDRGKAVLSDNYFDLLPGIPKSITYLKSKVPKRISFHTLTNY
;
A
#
# COMPACT_ATOMS: atom_id res chain seq x y z
N LEU A 1 12.48 3.44 32.59
CA LEU A 1 13.32 3.51 31.37
C LEU A 1 12.57 2.80 30.25
N ILE A 2 12.39 3.47 29.12
CA ILE A 2 11.60 2.96 27.99
C ILE A 2 12.50 2.85 26.77
N PHE A 3 12.47 1.70 26.10
CA PHE A 3 13.03 1.49 24.76
C PHE A 3 11.88 1.29 23.80
N ASP A 4 11.79 2.09 22.74
CA ASP A 4 10.70 1.98 21.75
C ASP A 4 10.85 0.80 20.79
N GLY A 5 12.03 0.17 20.76
CA GLY A 5 12.34 -0.95 19.88
C GLY A 5 13.74 -1.50 20.11
N LEU A 6 13.82 -2.80 20.42
CA LEU A 6 15.05 -3.56 20.64
C LEU A 6 15.03 -4.78 19.73
N ASP A 7 16.03 -4.90 18.85
CA ASP A 7 16.09 -5.94 17.82
C ASP A 7 17.29 -6.87 18.05
N LEU A 8 17.13 -8.11 18.52
CA LEU A 8 15.91 -8.72 19.06
C LEU A 8 16.07 -9.07 20.53
N TYR A 9 16.93 -10.04 20.84
CA TYR A 9 17.10 -10.48 22.21
C TYR A 9 18.02 -9.51 22.94
N ALA A 10 17.42 -8.74 23.85
CA ALA A 10 18.11 -7.71 24.59
C ALA A 10 18.15 -8.05 26.08
N GLN A 11 19.30 -7.81 26.70
CA GLN A 11 19.44 -7.77 28.16
C GLN A 11 19.90 -6.37 28.54
N VAL A 12 19.10 -5.68 29.36
CA VAL A 12 19.33 -4.28 29.71
C VAL A 12 19.87 -4.19 31.14
N PHE A 13 21.01 -3.51 31.28
CA PHE A 13 21.65 -3.25 32.57
C PHE A 13 21.66 -1.75 32.86
N LEU A 14 21.38 -1.40 34.11
CA LEU A 14 21.55 -0.05 34.64
C LEU A 14 22.40 -0.12 35.90
N ASN A 15 23.49 0.64 35.93
CA ASN A 15 24.45 0.69 37.03
C ASN A 15 24.95 -0.70 37.46
N GLY A 16 25.21 -1.57 36.48
CA GLY A 16 25.67 -2.95 36.70
C GLY A 16 24.58 -3.97 37.04
N LYS A 17 23.31 -3.54 37.25
CA LYS A 17 22.19 -4.43 37.56
C LYS A 17 21.36 -4.74 36.31
N LEU A 18 21.06 -6.01 36.05
CA LEU A 18 20.08 -6.42 35.04
C LEU A 18 18.69 -5.92 35.46
N ILE A 19 18.08 -5.08 34.64
CA ILE A 19 16.75 -4.51 34.91
C ILE A 19 15.64 -5.17 34.07
N GLY A 20 16.00 -5.96 33.06
CA GLY A 20 15.06 -6.79 32.32
C GLY A 20 15.59 -7.22 30.95
N GLU A 21 14.75 -8.00 30.27
CA GLU A 21 15.04 -8.57 28.95
C GLU A 21 13.93 -8.23 27.94
N SER A 22 14.25 -8.27 26.65
CA SER A 22 13.31 -8.12 25.54
C SER A 22 13.49 -9.25 24.55
N LYS A 23 12.38 -9.82 24.06
CA LYS A 23 12.33 -10.86 23.01
C LYS A 23 11.40 -10.49 21.84
N ASN A 24 11.00 -9.22 21.74
CA ASN A 24 10.03 -8.75 20.74
C ASN A 24 10.46 -7.39 20.18
N ALA A 25 10.78 -7.35 18.89
CA ALA A 25 11.26 -6.13 18.23
C ALA A 25 10.15 -5.12 17.91
N PHE A 26 8.88 -5.53 17.94
CA PHE A 26 7.75 -4.75 17.43
C PHE A 26 7.15 -3.77 18.43
N ILE A 27 7.42 -3.95 19.73
CA ILE A 27 6.81 -3.18 20.81
C ILE A 27 7.82 -2.44 21.69
N PRO A 28 7.39 -1.36 22.36
CA PRO A 28 8.16 -0.74 23.41
C PRO A 28 8.33 -1.66 24.63
N HIS A 29 9.50 -1.59 25.26
CA HIS A 29 9.85 -2.27 26.50
C HIS A 29 10.04 -1.25 27.62
N ILE A 30 9.32 -1.44 28.72
CA ILE A 30 9.28 -0.51 29.86
C ILE A 30 9.88 -1.22 31.07
N PHE A 31 10.95 -0.66 31.62
CA PHE A 31 11.61 -1.17 32.82
C PHE A 31 11.48 -0.16 33.95
N ASP A 32 10.94 -0.59 35.10
CA ASP A 32 11.00 0.21 36.33
C ASP A 32 12.45 0.27 36.82
N VAL A 33 12.92 1.50 37.05
CA VAL A 33 14.30 1.81 37.41
C VAL A 33 14.38 2.62 38.71
N ARG A 34 13.26 2.87 39.39
CA ARG A 34 13.19 3.72 40.58
C ARG A 34 14.21 3.33 41.65
N ASN A 35 14.39 2.02 41.86
CA ASN A 35 15.27 1.48 42.89
C ASN A 35 16.71 1.19 42.40
N VAL A 36 17.04 1.57 41.16
CA VAL A 36 18.35 1.26 40.54
C VAL A 36 19.04 2.53 40.03
N ILE A 37 18.25 3.54 39.64
CA ILE A 37 18.75 4.84 39.23
C ILE A 37 19.40 5.57 40.42
N ARG A 38 20.50 6.28 40.15
CA ARG A 38 21.28 7.02 41.15
C ARG A 38 21.27 8.52 40.81
N LYS A 39 21.46 9.37 41.81
CA LYS A 39 21.69 10.81 41.58
C LYS A 39 23.01 10.98 40.80
N GLY A 40 23.00 11.84 39.77
CA GLY A 40 24.17 12.10 38.94
C GLY A 40 24.37 11.06 37.82
N LYS A 41 25.61 10.58 37.66
CA LYS A 41 25.99 9.70 36.54
C LYS A 41 25.35 8.32 36.69
N ASN A 42 24.73 7.85 35.62
CA ASN A 42 24.22 6.49 35.49
C ASN A 42 24.82 5.83 34.25
N THR A 43 25.14 4.54 34.35
CA THR A 43 25.68 3.75 33.24
C THR A 43 24.64 2.76 32.77
N ARG A 44 24.26 2.84 31.49
CA ARG A 44 23.34 1.91 30.84
C ARG A 44 24.10 1.05 29.85
N VAL A 45 23.95 -0.27 29.94
CA VAL A 45 24.53 -1.24 29.00
C VAL A 45 23.40 -2.09 28.43
N VAL A 46 23.44 -2.36 27.13
CA VAL A 46 22.46 -3.23 26.47
C VAL A 46 23.23 -4.29 25.70
N ARG A 47 23.08 -5.55 26.08
CA ARG A 47 23.55 -6.70 25.27
C ARG A 47 22.44 -7.05 24.29
N LEU A 48 22.75 -7.09 23.00
CA LEU A 48 21.82 -7.41 21.92
C LEU A 48 22.37 -8.52 21.04
N THR A 49 21.50 -9.44 20.62
CA THR A 49 21.80 -10.48 19.63
C THR A 49 20.65 -10.60 18.62
N SER A 50 20.87 -11.37 17.55
CA SER A 50 19.84 -11.68 16.56
C SER A 50 18.70 -12.55 17.12
N GLY A 51 18.85 -13.09 18.32
CA GLY A 51 17.88 -14.00 18.94
C GLY A 51 18.02 -15.45 18.48
N ALA A 52 19.09 -15.81 17.78
CA ALA A 52 19.36 -17.21 17.39
C ALA A 52 19.38 -18.16 18.60
N GLU A 53 19.72 -17.67 19.80
CA GLU A 53 19.66 -18.40 21.05
C GLU A 53 18.25 -18.76 21.52
N LEU A 54 17.23 -18.03 21.05
CA LEU A 54 15.82 -18.29 21.35
C LEU A 54 15.24 -19.41 20.47
N VAL A 55 15.92 -19.75 19.38
CA VAL A 55 15.53 -20.86 18.49
C VAL A 55 16.07 -22.19 19.04
N PRO A 56 15.28 -23.28 19.09
CA PRO A 56 15.76 -24.60 19.48
C PRO A 56 17.02 -25.03 18.71
N LYS A 57 18.02 -25.59 19.39
CA LYS A 57 19.31 -26.00 18.78
C LYS A 57 19.14 -26.92 17.57
N VAL A 58 18.11 -27.78 17.59
CA VAL A 58 17.81 -28.72 16.49
C VAL A 58 17.39 -28.04 15.19
N LEU A 59 16.88 -26.80 15.27
CA LEU A 59 16.51 -25.99 14.10
C LEU A 59 17.65 -25.05 13.66
N ARG A 60 18.74 -24.92 14.43
CA ARG A 60 19.84 -24.03 14.06
C ARG A 60 20.65 -24.66 12.92
N PRO A 61 20.92 -23.93 11.82
CA PRO A 61 21.70 -24.47 10.71
C PRO A 61 23.12 -24.79 11.18
N LYS A 62 23.64 -25.98 10.83
CA LYS A 62 25.02 -26.41 11.15
C LYS A 62 26.08 -25.59 10.39
N ALA A 63 25.71 -25.03 9.24
CA ALA A 63 26.47 -24.05 8.48
C ALA A 63 25.50 -23.30 7.54
N VAL A 64 25.56 -21.97 7.49
CA VAL A 64 24.86 -21.18 6.45
C VAL A 64 25.73 -21.21 5.21
N LYS A 65 25.36 -21.99 4.18
CA LYS A 65 26.05 -21.90 2.89
C LYS A 65 25.71 -20.53 2.27
N LYS A 66 26.67 -19.61 2.30
CA LYS A 66 26.59 -18.24 1.72
C LYS A 66 26.27 -18.17 0.22
N ARG A 67 26.09 -19.30 -0.48
CA ARG A 67 25.97 -19.39 -1.95
C ARG A 67 24.88 -20.38 -2.38
N GLY A 68 23.80 -20.44 -1.63
CA GLY A 68 22.60 -21.16 -2.04
C GLY A 68 21.79 -20.34 -3.04
N GLY A 69 21.08 -21.01 -3.95
CA GLY A 69 20.08 -20.34 -4.79
C GLY A 69 18.98 -19.67 -3.95
N TYR A 70 18.17 -18.82 -4.56
CA TYR A 70 17.10 -18.04 -3.93
C TYR A 70 16.29 -18.79 -2.83
N GLY A 71 15.85 -20.02 -3.10
CA GLY A 71 15.10 -20.84 -2.13
C GLY A 71 15.88 -21.30 -0.90
N GLU A 72 17.22 -21.22 -0.89
CA GLU A 72 18.06 -21.44 0.29
C GLU A 72 18.24 -20.15 1.12
N ARG A 73 18.04 -18.97 0.52
CA ARG A 73 18.14 -17.67 1.21
C ARG A 73 17.00 -17.43 2.20
N MET A 74 15.80 -17.90 1.87
CA MET A 74 14.62 -17.88 2.76
C MET A 74 14.67 -18.93 3.90
N LYS A 75 15.67 -19.82 3.92
CA LYS A 75 15.75 -20.94 4.87
C LYS A 75 16.60 -20.57 6.08
N PHE A 76 16.10 -19.64 6.90
CA PHE A 76 16.52 -19.55 8.30
C PHE A 76 15.53 -20.33 9.16
N PRO A 77 15.83 -21.61 9.50
CA PRO A 77 14.87 -22.43 10.20
C PRO A 77 14.61 -21.86 11.62
N GLY A 78 13.34 -21.79 12.01
CA GLY A 78 12.91 -21.29 13.31
C GLY A 78 12.75 -19.76 13.40
N ILE A 79 12.90 -19.01 12.30
CA ILE A 79 12.62 -17.56 12.26
C ILE A 79 11.19 -17.21 12.70
N ASN A 80 10.22 -18.07 12.36
CA ASN A 80 8.81 -17.96 12.75
C ASN A 80 8.60 -18.02 14.28
N LEU A 81 9.58 -18.50 15.03
CA LEU A 81 9.58 -18.49 16.51
C LEU A 81 10.00 -17.13 17.09
N LEU A 82 10.59 -16.25 16.27
CA LEU A 82 11.10 -14.95 16.68
C LEU A 82 10.11 -13.83 16.34
N ARG A 83 9.84 -12.95 17.31
CA ARG A 83 9.06 -11.71 17.07
C ARG A 83 9.95 -10.60 16.54
N LYS A 84 10.39 -10.77 15.29
CA LYS A 84 11.28 -9.87 14.53
C LYS A 84 10.78 -9.74 13.08
N PRO A 85 11.09 -8.65 12.36
CA PRO A 85 10.71 -8.50 10.96
C PRO A 85 11.26 -9.64 10.10
N GLN A 86 10.36 -10.39 9.46
CA GLN A 86 10.71 -11.65 8.80
C GLN A 86 11.61 -11.40 7.57
N PHE A 87 11.33 -10.34 6.82
CA PHE A 87 12.08 -9.96 5.62
C PHE A 87 13.59 -9.73 5.87
N THR A 88 14.01 -9.42 7.11
CA THR A 88 15.43 -9.22 7.43
C THR A 88 16.26 -10.48 7.26
N TYR A 89 15.63 -11.63 7.10
CA TYR A 89 16.28 -12.90 6.81
C TYR A 89 16.18 -13.29 5.32
N GLY A 90 15.82 -12.34 4.46
CA GLY A 90 15.66 -12.53 3.03
C GLY A 90 14.19 -12.71 2.64
N TRP A 91 13.85 -12.27 1.44
CA TRP A 91 12.54 -12.42 0.82
C TRP A 91 12.69 -12.44 -0.71
N ASP A 92 11.60 -12.55 -1.48
CA ASP A 92 11.67 -12.59 -2.96
C ASP A 92 12.21 -11.31 -3.60
N TRP A 93 12.19 -10.21 -2.84
CA TRP A 93 12.67 -8.87 -3.18
C TRP A 93 13.91 -8.42 -2.42
N VAL A 94 14.52 -9.22 -1.52
CA VAL A 94 15.70 -8.75 -0.76
C VAL A 94 16.57 -9.89 -0.25
N ASP A 95 17.87 -9.67 -0.22
CA ASP A 95 18.80 -10.60 0.42
C ASP A 95 18.76 -10.53 1.96
N ALA A 96 19.25 -11.57 2.61
CA ALA A 96 19.25 -11.70 4.06
C ALA A 96 20.22 -10.74 4.74
N LEU A 97 19.68 -9.82 5.54
CA LEU A 97 20.45 -8.91 6.41
C LEU A 97 19.83 -8.83 7.82
N PRO A 98 20.03 -9.85 8.69
CA PRO A 98 19.43 -9.87 10.02
C PRO A 98 19.94 -8.71 10.89
N ASN A 99 19.12 -7.67 11.01
CA ASN A 99 19.45 -6.47 11.77
C ASN A 99 19.63 -6.82 13.27
N ILE A 100 20.55 -6.14 13.96
CA ILE A 100 20.71 -6.19 15.43
C ILE A 100 20.91 -4.76 15.91
N GLY A 101 20.11 -4.28 16.86
CA GLY A 101 20.30 -2.93 17.38
C GLY A 101 19.15 -2.37 18.21
N ILE A 102 19.43 -1.23 18.84
CA ILE A 102 18.42 -0.34 19.41
C ILE A 102 17.85 0.46 18.24
N TRP A 103 16.78 -0.04 17.63
CA TRP A 103 16.29 0.47 16.35
C TRP A 103 15.29 1.63 16.47
N ARG A 104 14.87 1.98 17.69
CA ARG A 104 14.02 3.14 18.00
C ARG A 104 14.49 3.88 19.25
N GLY A 105 13.78 4.96 19.61
CA GLY A 105 14.13 5.87 20.70
C GLY A 105 14.28 5.22 22.07
N VAL A 106 15.04 5.88 22.95
CA VAL A 106 15.21 5.50 24.36
C VAL A 106 14.96 6.71 25.23
N ARG A 107 14.12 6.58 26.25
CA ARG A 107 13.76 7.69 27.14
C ARG A 107 13.56 7.27 28.59
N PHE A 108 13.70 8.23 29.50
CA PHE A 108 13.21 8.11 30.87
C PHE A 108 11.89 8.87 30.98
N GLU A 109 10.92 8.24 31.63
CA GLU A 109 9.70 8.90 32.05
C GLU A 109 9.59 8.76 33.56
N ALA A 110 9.12 9.82 34.20
CA ALA A 110 8.83 9.87 35.63
C ALA A 110 7.42 10.39 35.79
N HIS A 111 6.63 9.67 36.59
CA HIS A 111 5.20 9.88 36.73
C HIS A 111 4.85 10.07 38.20
N SER A 112 3.84 10.88 38.49
CA SER A 112 3.34 11.12 39.85
C SER A 112 1.87 11.50 39.83
N GLY A 113 1.13 11.10 40.86
CA GLY A 113 -0.30 11.37 40.96
C GLY A 113 -1.11 10.45 40.05
N ILE A 114 -1.88 11.04 39.14
CA ILE A 114 -2.79 10.28 38.25
C ILE A 114 -2.26 10.37 36.82
N ILE A 115 -2.02 9.22 36.18
CA ILE A 115 -1.54 9.14 34.80
C ILE A 115 -2.64 8.74 33.83
N LEU A 116 -2.49 9.13 32.56
CA LEU A 116 -3.33 8.67 31.47
C LEU A 116 -2.72 7.39 30.88
N HIS A 117 -3.20 6.25 31.33
CA HIS A 117 -2.77 4.95 30.82
C HIS A 117 -3.20 4.73 29.37
N ASP A 118 -4.43 5.13 29.02
CA ASP A 118 -4.98 4.93 27.68
C ASP A 118 -6.08 5.94 27.35
N ILE A 119 -6.21 6.28 26.08
CA ILE A 119 -7.36 7.05 25.56
C ILE A 119 -7.81 6.43 24.24
N HIS A 120 -9.09 6.11 24.15
CA HIS A 120 -9.76 5.72 22.93
C HIS A 120 -10.71 6.85 22.51
N LEU A 121 -10.63 7.26 21.24
CA LEU A 121 -11.46 8.29 20.65
C LEU A 121 -12.12 7.70 19.40
N ASP A 122 -13.43 7.59 19.41
CA ASP A 122 -14.19 6.95 18.36
C ASP A 122 -15.22 7.92 17.76
N THR A 123 -15.34 7.91 16.43
CA THR A 123 -16.26 8.78 15.71
C THR A 123 -17.58 8.06 15.46
N GLN A 124 -18.67 8.65 15.91
CA GLN A 124 -20.02 8.20 15.60
C GLN A 124 -20.75 9.28 14.79
N ILE A 125 -21.30 8.89 13.64
CA ILE A 125 -22.13 9.76 12.79
C ILE A 125 -23.59 9.32 12.95
N LYS A 126 -24.49 10.26 13.27
CA LYS A 126 -25.95 10.02 13.37
C LYS A 126 -26.67 11.11 12.59
N SER A 127 -27.19 10.79 11.41
CA SER A 127 -27.68 11.81 10.47
C SER A 127 -26.56 12.85 10.24
N GLU A 128 -26.87 14.14 10.34
CA GLU A 128 -25.89 15.24 10.21
C GLU A 128 -25.02 15.47 11.46
N ASP A 129 -25.35 14.85 12.60
CA ASP A 129 -24.63 15.05 13.85
C ASP A 129 -23.44 14.10 14.00
N VAL A 130 -22.26 14.66 14.30
CA VAL A 130 -21.04 13.89 14.57
C VAL A 130 -20.68 13.98 16.05
N PHE A 131 -20.48 12.81 16.67
CA PHE A 131 -20.08 12.66 18.06
C PHE A 131 -18.70 12.00 18.16
N LEU A 132 -17.91 12.44 19.14
CA LEU A 132 -16.68 11.80 19.56
C LEU A 132 -16.94 11.07 20.89
N ASN A 133 -16.88 9.76 20.87
CA ASN A 133 -16.96 8.93 22.07
C ASN A 133 -15.53 8.76 22.63
N ALA A 134 -15.28 9.26 23.83
CA ALA A 134 -13.99 9.14 24.49
C ALA A 134 -14.08 8.16 25.66
N LYS A 135 -13.16 7.19 25.70
CA LYS A 135 -12.95 6.27 26.83
C LYS A 135 -11.50 6.40 27.28
N ALA A 136 -11.29 7.00 28.45
CA ALA A 136 -9.97 7.15 29.05
C ALA A 136 -9.78 6.12 30.16
N ILE A 137 -8.61 5.49 30.22
CA ILE A 137 -8.16 4.70 31.37
C ILE A 137 -7.12 5.55 32.10
N ILE A 138 -7.45 5.92 33.32
CA ILE A 138 -6.55 6.65 34.21
C ILE A 138 -6.00 5.69 35.27
N GLU A 139 -4.82 5.97 35.80
CA GLU A 139 -4.22 5.18 36.88
C GLU A 139 -3.76 6.10 38.00
N ASN A 140 -4.35 5.93 39.19
CA ASN A 140 -3.89 6.58 40.41
C ASN A 140 -2.71 5.79 40.97
N LEU A 141 -1.53 6.40 40.91
CA LEU A 141 -0.28 5.79 41.38
C LEU A 141 -0.12 5.88 42.91
N HIS A 142 -1.07 6.48 43.62
CA HIS A 142 -1.00 6.54 45.06
C HIS A 142 -1.29 5.16 45.68
N PRO A 143 -0.41 4.68 46.57
CA PRO A 143 -0.46 3.30 47.09
C PRO A 143 -1.66 2.95 47.97
N TRP A 144 -2.28 3.92 48.66
CA TRP A 144 -3.32 3.63 49.68
C TRP A 144 -4.45 4.66 49.76
N SER A 145 -4.49 5.66 48.87
CA SER A 145 -5.54 6.68 48.93
C SER A 145 -6.10 7.00 47.56
N GLU A 146 -7.40 7.24 47.55
CA GLU A 146 -8.08 7.88 46.44
C GLU A 146 -7.53 9.28 46.20
N ARG A 147 -7.77 9.79 45.00
CA ARG A 147 -7.33 11.13 44.63
C ARG A 147 -8.30 11.80 43.66
N ALA A 148 -8.79 12.97 44.04
CA ALA A 148 -9.59 13.81 43.17
C ALA A 148 -8.77 14.32 41.99
N GLY A 149 -9.34 14.27 40.78
CA GLY A 149 -8.70 14.68 39.56
C GLY A 149 -9.67 15.28 38.55
N LYS A 150 -9.12 15.81 37.48
CA LYS A 150 -9.86 16.40 36.37
C LYS A 150 -9.24 16.03 35.05
N MET A 151 -10.05 15.58 34.11
CA MET A 151 -9.65 15.37 32.72
C MET A 151 -10.11 16.57 31.90
N GLU A 152 -9.18 17.16 31.16
CA GLU A 152 -9.46 18.20 30.15
C GLU A 152 -9.21 17.62 28.75
N LEU A 153 -10.26 17.58 27.93
CA LEU A 153 -10.20 17.19 26.52
C LEU A 153 -10.34 18.45 25.67
N ILE A 154 -9.25 18.84 25.00
CA ILE A 154 -9.17 20.04 24.16
C ILE A 154 -9.08 19.58 22.70
N ILE A 155 -10.13 19.88 21.92
CA ILE A 155 -10.23 19.52 20.51
C ILE A 155 -10.07 20.81 19.68
N THR A 156 -9.05 20.87 18.85
CA THR A 156 -8.78 22.01 17.95
C THR A 156 -9.09 21.61 16.51
N SER A 157 -10.04 22.30 15.88
CA SER A 157 -10.43 22.07 14.49
C SER A 157 -9.32 22.47 13.50
N PRO A 158 -9.41 22.03 12.23
CA PRO A 158 -8.53 22.52 11.16
C PRO A 158 -8.55 24.06 11.02
N SER A 159 -9.72 24.66 11.25
CA SER A 159 -9.93 26.13 11.28
C SER A 159 -9.50 26.80 12.60
N LYS A 160 -8.77 26.09 13.46
CA LYS A 160 -8.23 26.56 14.76
C LYS A 160 -9.26 26.92 15.82
N LYS A 161 -10.54 26.58 15.64
CA LYS A 161 -11.56 26.70 16.69
C LYS A 161 -11.33 25.62 17.76
N LYS A 162 -11.51 25.97 19.04
CA LYS A 162 -11.28 25.06 20.17
C LYS A 162 -12.58 24.70 20.86
N ILE A 163 -12.73 23.42 21.17
CA ILE A 163 -13.76 22.88 22.05
C ILE A 163 -13.04 22.33 23.27
N ILE A 164 -13.45 22.73 24.47
CA ILE A 164 -12.84 22.29 25.72
C ILE A 164 -13.91 21.59 26.55
N TYR A 165 -13.69 20.31 26.83
CA TYR A 165 -14.51 19.53 27.73
C TYR A 165 -13.74 19.22 29.00
N LYS A 166 -14.41 19.32 30.13
CA LYS A 166 -13.83 19.16 31.47
C LYS A 166 -14.71 18.20 32.25
N THR A 167 -14.12 17.17 32.85
CA THR A 167 -14.82 16.26 33.75
C THR A 167 -13.97 16.02 35.00
N SER A 168 -14.59 16.18 36.16
CA SER A 168 -13.97 15.85 37.45
C SER A 168 -14.25 14.39 37.79
N PHE A 169 -13.36 13.76 38.53
CA PHE A 169 -13.48 12.37 38.95
C PHE A 169 -12.70 12.13 40.24
N ASP A 170 -13.09 11.08 40.97
CA ASP A 170 -12.32 10.56 42.11
C ASP A 170 -11.67 9.25 41.68
N ALA A 171 -10.33 9.26 41.56
CA ALA A 171 -9.59 8.11 41.09
C ALA A 171 -9.30 7.14 42.24
N GLN A 172 -9.90 5.96 42.14
CA GLN A 172 -9.58 4.80 42.98
C GLN A 172 -8.11 4.39 42.80
N ILE A 173 -7.55 3.69 43.78
CA ILE A 173 -6.19 3.13 43.70
C ILE A 173 -6.10 2.24 42.45
N GLY A 174 -5.04 2.42 41.65
CA GLY A 174 -4.89 1.70 40.39
C GLY A 174 -5.75 2.27 39.27
N ARG A 175 -6.27 1.41 38.38
CA ARG A 175 -6.89 1.83 37.11
C ARG A 175 -8.40 2.08 37.25
N SER A 176 -8.84 3.21 36.69
CA SER A 176 -10.26 3.60 36.59
C SER A 176 -10.60 3.99 35.14
N THR A 177 -11.86 3.82 34.74
CA THR A 177 -12.33 4.18 33.39
C THR A 177 -13.24 5.40 33.43
N LEU A 178 -12.94 6.40 32.61
CA LEU A 178 -13.79 7.56 32.36
C LEU A 178 -14.39 7.46 30.96
N LYS A 179 -15.68 7.78 30.82
CA LYS A 179 -16.38 7.81 29.53
C LYS A 179 -17.04 9.16 29.34
N CYS A 180 -16.89 9.76 28.16
CA CYS A 180 -17.65 10.93 27.77
C CYS A 180 -18.00 10.89 26.28
N LYS A 181 -19.08 11.59 25.93
CA LYS A 181 -19.56 11.72 24.56
C LYS A 181 -19.68 13.20 24.22
N LEU A 182 -18.99 13.62 23.17
CA LEU A 182 -18.89 15.03 22.78
C LEU A 182 -19.50 15.25 21.41
N LYS A 183 -20.43 16.20 21.27
CA LYS A 183 -20.92 16.63 19.96
C LYS A 183 -19.88 17.57 19.31
N ILE A 184 -19.54 17.33 18.04
CA ILE A 184 -18.66 18.20 17.27
C ILE A 184 -19.51 19.14 16.39
N PRO A 185 -19.56 20.46 16.68
CA PRO A 185 -20.31 21.40 15.87
C PRO A 185 -19.64 21.63 14.51
N SER A 186 -20.45 21.71 13.46
CA SER A 186 -20.01 21.91 12.06
C SER A 186 -18.83 21.00 11.69
N PRO A 187 -18.99 19.68 11.83
CA PRO A 187 -17.90 18.72 11.64
C PRO A 187 -17.45 18.71 10.18
N LYS A 188 -16.13 18.61 9.96
CA LYS A 188 -15.57 18.30 8.65
C LYS A 188 -15.06 16.86 8.68
N LEU A 189 -15.62 16.02 7.81
CA LEU A 189 -15.27 14.60 7.74
C LEU A 189 -13.96 14.39 6.98
N TRP A 190 -13.19 13.41 7.43
CA TRP A 190 -11.98 12.94 6.77
C TRP A 190 -12.34 11.98 5.64
N TRP A 191 -11.78 12.20 4.45
CA TRP A 191 -11.99 11.37 3.26
C TRP A 191 -10.68 10.80 2.71
N PRO A 192 -10.70 9.60 2.10
CA PRO A 192 -9.55 9.09 1.37
C PRO A 192 -9.26 9.94 0.12
N ASN A 193 -8.04 9.82 -0.39
CA ASN A 193 -7.53 10.56 -1.54
C ASN A 193 -8.45 10.38 -2.76
N GLY A 194 -8.86 11.49 -3.37
CA GLY A 194 -9.76 11.53 -4.53
C GLY A 194 -11.26 11.61 -4.20
N MET A 195 -11.67 11.46 -2.93
CA MET A 195 -13.08 11.53 -2.52
C MET A 195 -13.43 12.76 -1.67
N GLY A 196 -12.45 13.61 -1.35
CA GLY A 196 -12.66 14.81 -0.56
C GLY A 196 -11.39 15.26 0.15
N GLU A 197 -11.55 16.16 1.12
CA GLU A 197 -10.46 16.70 1.93
C GLU A 197 -10.10 15.80 3.12
N GLN A 198 -8.93 16.04 3.74
CA GLN A 198 -8.41 15.32 4.91
C GLN A 198 -8.34 16.19 6.17
N PRO A 199 -9.45 16.75 6.69
CA PRO A 199 -9.44 17.53 7.92
C PRO A 199 -8.95 16.71 9.12
N LEU A 200 -7.92 17.22 9.80
CA LEU A 200 -7.37 16.65 11.03
C LEU A 200 -7.61 17.58 12.22
N TYR A 201 -8.18 17.04 13.28
CA TYR A 201 -8.41 17.70 14.54
C TYR A 201 -7.27 17.37 15.50
N LYS A 202 -6.64 18.39 16.11
CA LYS A 202 -5.66 18.16 17.18
C LYS A 202 -6.39 17.97 18.49
N VAL A 203 -6.19 16.82 19.13
CA VAL A 203 -6.72 16.52 20.46
C VAL A 203 -5.59 16.59 21.48
N THR A 204 -5.83 17.31 22.58
CA THR A 204 -4.97 17.33 23.75
C THR A 204 -5.77 16.85 24.96
N VAL A 205 -5.30 15.77 25.59
CA VAL A 205 -5.85 15.25 26.84
C VAL A 205 -4.92 15.68 27.96
N ARG A 206 -5.46 16.26 29.04
CA ARG A 206 -4.70 16.58 30.26
C ARG A 206 -5.36 15.92 31.45
N ILE A 207 -4.56 15.28 32.28
CA ILE A 207 -4.97 14.84 33.61
C ILE A 207 -4.40 15.83 34.61
N VAL A 208 -5.29 16.47 35.38
CA VAL A 208 -4.95 17.47 36.38
C VAL A 208 -5.32 16.93 37.75
N CYS A 209 -4.41 17.03 38.69
CA CYS A 209 -4.61 16.65 40.08
C CYS A 209 -3.74 17.52 40.99
N ASP A 210 -4.20 17.84 42.19
CA ASP A 210 -3.50 18.71 43.14
C ASP A 210 -3.10 20.07 42.51
N GLY A 211 -3.97 20.60 41.63
CA GLY A 211 -3.74 21.83 40.88
C GLY A 211 -2.66 21.77 39.78
N LYS A 212 -2.07 20.59 39.50
CA LYS A 212 -0.98 20.40 38.53
C LYS A 212 -1.38 19.44 37.41
N VAL A 213 -0.83 19.64 36.22
CA VAL A 213 -0.97 18.65 35.12
C VAL A 213 -0.05 17.47 35.43
N CYS A 214 -0.64 16.34 35.79
CA CYS A 214 0.07 15.09 36.07
C CYS A 214 0.50 14.35 34.80
N ASP A 215 -0.34 14.40 33.76
CA ASP A 215 -0.04 13.78 32.46
C ASP A 215 -0.72 14.53 31.32
N ARG A 216 -0.15 14.43 30.12
CA ARG A 216 -0.62 15.06 28.89
C ARG A 216 -0.34 14.16 27.68
N ARG A 217 -1.37 13.95 26.86
CA ARG A 217 -1.24 13.30 25.54
C ARG A 217 -1.74 14.22 24.44
N GLU A 218 -1.06 14.19 23.31
CA GLU A 218 -1.48 14.88 22.09
C GLU A 218 -1.55 13.89 20.93
N MET A 219 -2.59 14.02 20.12
CA MET A 219 -2.77 13.23 18.90
C MET A 219 -3.58 14.02 17.89
N ASN A 220 -3.54 13.58 16.62
CA ASN A 220 -4.46 14.06 15.60
C ASN A 220 -5.51 12.99 15.33
N ILE A 221 -6.75 13.39 15.09
CA ILE A 221 -7.82 12.49 14.67
C ILE A 221 -8.46 13.02 13.38
N GLY A 222 -8.96 12.12 12.55
CA GLY A 222 -9.88 12.44 11.47
C GLY A 222 -11.27 11.90 11.83
N LEU A 223 -12.30 12.71 11.64
CA LEU A 223 -13.67 12.30 11.92
C LEU A 223 -14.20 11.52 10.71
N ARG A 224 -14.35 10.21 10.84
CA ARG A 224 -14.90 9.35 9.78
C ARG A 224 -15.41 8.03 10.34
N THR A 225 -16.30 7.35 9.61
CA THR A 225 -16.63 5.94 9.85
C THR A 225 -15.97 5.04 8.81
N VAL A 226 -15.70 3.79 9.17
CA VAL A 226 -15.21 2.76 8.26
C VAL A 226 -15.92 1.45 8.52
N GLU A 227 -16.22 0.74 7.45
CA GLU A 227 -16.80 -0.59 7.50
C GLU A 227 -16.36 -1.39 6.27
N ILE A 228 -16.63 -2.70 6.31
CA ILE A 228 -16.47 -3.57 5.16
C ILE A 228 -17.84 -4.16 4.80
N ASP A 229 -18.25 -3.95 3.54
CA ASP A 229 -19.44 -4.57 2.99
C ASP A 229 -19.07 -5.94 2.39
N THR A 230 -19.62 -6.98 3.03
CA THR A 230 -19.52 -8.38 2.61
C THR A 230 -20.89 -8.98 2.26
N SER A 231 -21.83 -8.14 1.83
CA SER A 231 -23.17 -8.56 1.40
C SER A 231 -23.12 -9.49 0.17
N SER A 232 -24.14 -10.31 0.00
CA SER A 232 -24.26 -11.22 -1.15
C SER A 232 -24.49 -10.43 -2.45
N THR A 233 -23.90 -10.90 -3.55
CA THR A 233 -24.07 -10.30 -4.88
C THR A 233 -25.15 -11.02 -5.70
N PRO A 234 -25.84 -10.33 -6.64
CA PRO A 234 -26.84 -10.96 -7.50
C PRO A 234 -26.35 -12.15 -8.33
N ALA A 235 -25.10 -12.12 -8.81
CA ALA A 235 -24.52 -13.17 -9.66
C ALA A 235 -23.73 -14.24 -8.89
N ALA A 236 -24.15 -14.54 -7.66
CA ALA A 236 -23.48 -15.40 -6.69
C ALA A 236 -22.13 -14.86 -6.15
N GLY A 237 -21.82 -15.19 -4.90
CA GLY A 237 -20.68 -14.66 -4.16
C GLY A 237 -21.04 -13.53 -3.19
N LYS A 238 -20.02 -12.90 -2.60
CA LYS A 238 -20.14 -11.79 -1.65
C LYS A 238 -19.23 -10.64 -2.06
N ARG A 239 -19.66 -9.40 -1.80
CA ARG A 239 -18.80 -8.23 -1.97
C ARG A 239 -17.61 -8.29 -1.02
N PHE A 240 -16.59 -7.52 -1.34
CA PHE A 240 -15.55 -7.11 -0.41
C PHE A 240 -15.25 -5.65 -0.74
N CYS A 241 -15.95 -4.75 -0.07
CA CYS A 241 -15.89 -3.32 -0.35
C CYS A 241 -15.63 -2.54 0.93
N ILE A 242 -14.55 -1.77 0.99
CA ILE A 242 -14.30 -0.86 2.10
C ILE A 242 -15.17 0.38 1.89
N ARG A 243 -15.95 0.75 2.91
CA ARG A 243 -16.80 1.95 2.87
C ARG A 243 -16.31 2.96 3.87
N VAL A 244 -16.23 4.23 3.47
CA VAL A 244 -15.86 5.35 4.33
C VAL A 244 -17.00 6.36 4.34
N ASN A 245 -17.46 6.74 5.53
CA ASN A 245 -18.61 7.64 5.70
C ASN A 245 -19.87 7.17 4.93
N GLY A 246 -20.07 5.85 4.84
CA GLY A 246 -21.18 5.23 4.12
C GLY A 246 -21.03 5.20 2.58
N GLN A 247 -19.89 5.62 2.03
CA GLN A 247 -19.61 5.58 0.59
C GLN A 247 -18.61 4.47 0.25
N ASP A 248 -18.89 3.71 -0.81
CA ASP A 248 -18.02 2.67 -1.33
C ASP A 248 -16.69 3.26 -1.83
N VAL A 249 -15.57 2.63 -1.51
CA VAL A 249 -14.24 3.07 -1.95
C VAL A 249 -13.63 2.00 -2.83
N PHE A 250 -13.52 2.27 -4.14
CA PHE A 250 -12.67 1.44 -4.98
C PHE A 250 -11.20 1.68 -4.57
N CYS A 251 -10.59 0.67 -3.94
CA CYS A 251 -9.27 0.78 -3.36
C CYS A 251 -8.19 0.59 -4.44
N LYS A 252 -7.41 1.65 -4.68
CA LYS A 252 -6.36 1.71 -5.71
C LYS A 252 -5.04 1.92 -5.01
N GLY A 253 -4.07 1.03 -5.24
CA GLY A 253 -2.77 1.21 -4.63
C GLY A 253 -1.89 -0.02 -4.71
N GLY A 254 -1.20 -0.31 -3.61
CA GLY A 254 -0.28 -1.42 -3.54
C GLY A 254 0.12 -1.81 -2.13
N ASN A 255 0.92 -2.85 -2.06
CA ASN A 255 1.46 -3.40 -0.83
C ASN A 255 2.72 -2.61 -0.45
N TRP A 256 2.77 -2.16 0.78
CA TRP A 256 3.89 -1.44 1.39
C TRP A 256 4.78 -2.42 2.14
N ILE A 257 6.07 -2.40 1.79
CA ILE A 257 7.12 -3.12 2.50
C ILE A 257 8.05 -2.12 3.23
N PRO A 258 8.90 -2.56 4.17
CA PRO A 258 9.84 -1.67 4.85
C PRO A 258 10.71 -0.88 3.85
N ALA A 259 10.84 0.43 4.05
CA ALA A 259 11.50 1.31 3.09
C ALA A 259 13.04 1.29 3.13
N ASP A 260 13.66 0.37 3.87
CA ASP A 260 15.11 0.13 3.91
C ASP A 260 15.41 -1.26 4.50
N ALA A 261 16.41 -1.96 3.94
CA ALA A 261 16.90 -3.23 4.50
C ALA A 261 17.48 -3.08 5.92
N ILE A 262 17.90 -1.86 6.30
CA ILE A 262 18.25 -1.48 7.67
C ILE A 262 17.16 -0.55 8.21
N ILE A 263 16.18 -1.13 8.90
CA ILE A 263 14.93 -0.45 9.31
C ILE A 263 15.15 0.83 10.12
N ALA A 264 16.27 0.93 10.86
CA ALA A 264 16.61 2.09 11.66
C ALA A 264 17.03 3.33 10.83
N ARG A 265 17.32 3.18 9.52
CA ARG A 265 17.76 4.28 8.65
C ARG A 265 16.60 5.10 8.09
N VAL A 266 15.38 4.56 8.10
CA VAL A 266 14.22 5.24 7.51
C VAL A 266 13.85 6.45 8.37
N ASN A 267 13.89 7.63 7.76
CA ASN A 267 13.53 8.88 8.42
C ASN A 267 12.16 9.40 7.94
N LYS A 268 11.62 10.36 8.68
CA LYS A 268 10.36 11.05 8.37
C LYS A 268 10.25 11.53 6.93
N LYS A 269 11.32 12.11 6.37
CA LYS A 269 11.32 12.65 5.01
C LYS A 269 11.13 11.56 3.95
N LYS A 270 11.70 10.37 4.16
CA LYS A 270 11.50 9.23 3.24
C LYS A 270 10.03 8.78 3.24
N TYR A 271 9.41 8.67 4.42
CA TYR A 271 7.97 8.39 4.53
C TYR A 271 7.13 9.47 3.84
N GLU A 272 7.33 10.74 4.19
CA GLU A 272 6.57 11.86 3.62
C GLU A 272 6.68 11.90 2.08
N ASN A 273 7.87 11.64 1.53
CA ASN A 273 8.06 11.57 0.08
C ASN A 273 7.31 10.39 -0.54
N LEU A 274 7.48 9.17 -0.01
CA LEU A 274 6.84 7.98 -0.56
C LEU A 274 5.30 8.09 -0.49
N ILE A 275 4.73 8.60 0.60
CA ILE A 275 3.27 8.78 0.70
C ILE A 275 2.78 9.93 -0.20
N ALA A 276 3.55 11.02 -0.33
CA ALA A 276 3.21 12.08 -1.27
C ALA A 276 3.21 11.56 -2.71
N GLU A 277 4.14 10.68 -3.07
CA GLU A 277 4.16 10.05 -4.38
C GLU A 277 2.93 9.15 -4.61
N ALA A 278 2.44 8.46 -3.58
CA ALA A 278 1.21 7.67 -3.65
C ALA A 278 0.00 8.58 -3.91
N GLN A 279 -0.12 9.65 -3.12
CA GLN A 279 -1.18 10.65 -3.30
C GLN A 279 -1.17 11.23 -4.72
N ASN A 280 0.01 11.63 -5.20
CA ASN A 280 0.23 12.18 -6.54
C ASN A 280 -0.07 11.17 -7.67
N ALA A 281 -0.03 9.86 -7.38
CA ALA A 281 -0.40 8.78 -8.27
C ALA A 281 -1.89 8.40 -8.17
N ASN A 282 -2.71 9.20 -7.48
CA ASN A 282 -4.12 8.91 -7.23
C ASN A 282 -4.36 7.59 -6.47
N ILE A 283 -3.34 7.09 -5.77
CA ILE A 283 -3.46 5.95 -4.85
C ILE A 283 -4.24 6.42 -3.62
N ASN A 284 -5.13 5.57 -3.13
CA ASN A 284 -5.94 5.84 -1.94
C ASN A 284 -5.81 4.76 -0.87
N MET A 285 -5.04 3.68 -1.12
CA MET A 285 -4.80 2.62 -0.13
C MET A 285 -3.39 2.04 -0.25
N LEU A 286 -2.76 1.79 0.90
CA LEU A 286 -1.56 0.97 1.01
C LEU A 286 -1.79 -0.15 2.03
N ARG A 287 -1.40 -1.38 1.69
CA ARG A 287 -1.41 -2.50 2.61
C ARG A 287 -0.04 -2.68 3.24
N ILE A 288 0.10 -2.45 4.54
CA ILE A 288 1.34 -2.79 5.25
C ILE A 288 1.39 -4.31 5.38
N TRP A 289 2.31 -4.91 4.63
CA TRP A 289 2.44 -6.35 4.51
C TRP A 289 3.04 -7.01 5.77
N GLY A 290 2.51 -8.17 6.15
CA GLY A 290 2.75 -8.85 7.42
C GLY A 290 4.17 -9.36 7.71
N GLY A 291 5.10 -9.47 6.77
CA GLY A 291 6.49 -9.85 7.11
C GLY A 291 7.42 -8.68 7.36
N GLY A 292 6.89 -7.44 7.31
CA GLY A 292 7.61 -6.19 7.52
C GLY A 292 7.65 -5.72 8.98
N ILE A 293 7.29 -4.45 9.20
CA ILE A 293 7.20 -3.80 10.52
C ILE A 293 5.87 -3.06 10.70
N TYR A 294 5.41 -2.92 11.94
CA TYR A 294 4.49 -1.82 12.25
C TYR A 294 5.25 -0.51 12.13
N GLU A 295 4.84 0.33 11.18
CA GLU A 295 5.63 1.49 10.78
C GLU A 295 5.86 2.55 11.88
N SER A 296 6.74 3.51 11.58
CA SER A 296 6.92 4.72 12.40
C SER A 296 5.63 5.54 12.46
N PRO A 297 5.34 6.26 13.56
CA PRO A 297 4.28 7.28 13.57
C PRO A 297 4.35 8.28 12.41
N ASP A 298 5.55 8.55 11.86
CA ASP A 298 5.72 9.41 10.69
C ASP A 298 4.99 8.90 9.44
N PHE A 299 4.94 7.58 9.24
CA PHE A 299 4.20 6.95 8.14
C PHE A 299 2.70 7.19 8.26
N TYR A 300 2.11 6.83 9.39
CA TYR A 300 0.65 6.97 9.59
C TYR A 300 0.23 8.43 9.60
N ASN A 301 1.04 9.32 10.19
CA ASN A 301 0.80 10.76 10.14
C ASN A 301 0.85 11.31 8.71
N ALA A 302 1.71 10.77 7.84
CA ALA A 302 1.73 11.15 6.43
C ALA A 302 0.46 10.62 5.71
N CYS A 303 0.09 9.37 5.96
CA CYS A 303 -1.13 8.75 5.40
C CYS A 303 -2.40 9.52 5.82
N ASP A 304 -2.51 9.89 7.10
CA ASP A 304 -3.60 10.70 7.63
C ASP A 304 -3.74 12.05 6.90
N LYS A 305 -2.62 12.71 6.65
CA LYS A 305 -2.61 14.03 5.97
C LYS A 305 -2.93 13.92 4.49
N MET A 306 -2.51 12.83 3.85
CA MET A 306 -2.55 12.68 2.39
C MET A 306 -3.73 11.82 1.91
N GLY A 307 -4.54 11.30 2.84
CA GLY A 307 -5.76 10.57 2.50
C GLY A 307 -5.50 9.12 2.08
N ILE A 308 -4.38 8.54 2.48
CA ILE A 308 -4.03 7.17 2.09
C ILE A 308 -4.56 6.23 3.15
N LEU A 309 -5.53 5.39 2.81
CA LEU A 309 -6.02 4.34 3.68
C LEU A 309 -4.93 3.29 3.94
N VAL A 310 -4.92 2.70 5.12
CA VAL A 310 -3.94 1.69 5.51
C VAL A 310 -4.66 0.38 5.86
N TRP A 311 -4.44 -0.64 5.06
CA TRP A 311 -4.72 -2.02 5.47
C TRP A 311 -3.55 -2.48 6.33
N GLN A 312 -3.76 -2.74 7.62
CA GLN A 312 -2.69 -3.03 8.56
C GLN A 312 -2.65 -4.52 8.90
N ASP A 313 -1.69 -5.27 8.34
CA ASP A 313 -1.42 -6.62 8.80
C ASP A 313 -0.80 -6.60 10.22
N PHE A 314 -1.06 -7.61 11.03
CA PHE A 314 -0.17 -8.02 12.11
C PHE A 314 1.05 -8.72 11.51
N MET A 315 2.19 -8.64 12.20
CA MET A 315 3.48 -9.01 11.62
C MET A 315 3.71 -10.54 11.56
N PHE A 316 2.92 -11.22 10.71
CA PHE A 316 2.97 -12.64 10.39
C PHE A 316 2.87 -12.83 8.87
N ALA A 317 3.73 -13.66 8.28
CA ALA A 317 3.70 -13.92 6.84
C ALA A 317 4.27 -15.30 6.47
N CYS A 318 3.58 -16.01 5.58
CA CYS A 318 4.01 -17.23 4.86
C CYS A 318 4.72 -18.30 5.73
N ALA A 319 4.30 -18.45 6.99
CA ALA A 319 4.86 -19.45 7.91
C ALA A 319 3.82 -19.92 8.93
N GLU A 320 3.95 -21.17 9.38
CA GLU A 320 3.22 -21.63 10.57
C GLU A 320 3.84 -21.01 11.83
N TYR A 321 3.00 -20.49 12.73
CA TYR A 321 3.45 -19.87 13.98
C TYR A 321 3.12 -20.74 15.20
N PRO A 322 3.95 -20.75 16.27
CA PRO A 322 3.87 -21.71 17.37
C PRO A 322 2.76 -21.36 18.37
N ASP A 323 1.51 -21.37 17.93
CA ASP A 323 0.36 -21.00 18.76
C ASP A 323 -0.06 -22.07 19.78
N HIS A 324 0.61 -23.22 19.81
CA HIS A 324 0.52 -24.20 20.89
C HIS A 324 1.23 -23.73 22.17
N ASP A 325 2.23 -22.86 22.06
CA ASP A 325 2.99 -22.29 23.18
C ASP A 325 2.21 -21.16 23.86
N ALA A 326 1.97 -21.29 25.17
CA ALA A 326 1.25 -20.30 25.96
C ALA A 326 1.99 -18.97 26.10
N ASP A 327 3.33 -19.00 26.22
CA ASP A 327 4.15 -17.80 26.36
C ASP A 327 4.18 -17.04 25.03
N PHE A 328 4.25 -17.76 23.90
CA PHE A 328 4.13 -17.14 22.58
C PHE A 328 2.77 -16.46 22.40
N ARG A 329 1.66 -17.16 22.72
CA ARG A 329 0.31 -16.57 22.68
C ARG A 329 0.19 -15.32 23.55
N SER A 330 0.75 -15.35 24.76
CA SER A 330 0.77 -14.19 25.68
C SER A 330 1.55 -13.02 25.09
N ALA A 331 2.73 -13.28 24.51
CA ALA A 331 3.55 -12.27 23.85
C ALA A 331 2.85 -11.64 22.63
N ILE A 332 2.10 -12.42 21.85
CA ILE A 332 1.30 -11.90 20.72
C ILE A 332 0.14 -11.02 21.20
N ARG A 333 -0.56 -11.43 22.27
CA ARG A 333 -1.62 -10.60 22.86
C ARG A 333 -1.07 -9.25 23.32
N ASP A 334 0.03 -9.25 24.07
CA ASP A 334 0.71 -8.03 24.53
C ASP A 334 1.19 -7.16 23.36
N GLU A 335 1.74 -7.78 22.30
CA GLU A 335 2.11 -7.10 21.06
C GLU A 335 0.91 -6.38 20.43
N ALA A 336 -0.18 -7.12 20.20
CA ALA A 336 -1.37 -6.61 19.55
C ALA A 336 -2.04 -5.49 20.36
N GLU A 337 -2.15 -5.63 21.68
CA GLU A 337 -2.73 -4.61 22.56
C GLU A 337 -1.93 -3.29 22.49
N LYS A 338 -0.60 -3.37 22.55
CA LYS A 338 0.28 -2.18 22.47
C LYS A 338 0.22 -1.54 21.09
N VAL A 339 0.22 -2.34 20.01
CA VAL A 339 0.12 -1.86 18.63
C VAL A 339 -1.21 -1.14 18.40
N ILE A 340 -2.33 -1.75 18.75
CA ILE A 340 -3.65 -1.16 18.53
C ILE A 340 -3.82 0.12 19.34
N ARG A 341 -3.46 0.14 20.63
CA ARG A 341 -3.54 1.37 21.46
C ARG A 341 -2.73 2.51 20.87
N ARG A 342 -1.53 2.21 20.35
CA ARG A 342 -0.66 3.20 19.72
C ARG A 342 -1.26 3.77 18.43
N LEU A 343 -1.93 2.94 17.64
CA LEU A 343 -2.24 3.24 16.24
C LEU A 343 -3.71 3.59 15.97
N ARG A 344 -4.67 3.10 16.75
CA ARG A 344 -6.13 3.21 16.46
C ARG A 344 -6.68 4.63 16.30
N HIS A 345 -5.95 5.64 16.78
CA HIS A 345 -6.32 7.05 16.63
C HIS A 345 -6.11 7.58 15.21
N HIS A 346 -5.30 6.90 14.39
CA HIS A 346 -5.03 7.28 13.00
C HIS A 346 -6.27 7.04 12.13
N PRO A 347 -6.86 8.07 11.50
CA PRO A 347 -7.97 7.90 10.57
C PRO A 347 -7.61 7.07 9.33
N CYS A 348 -6.33 7.04 8.92
CA CYS A 348 -5.92 6.29 7.74
C CYS A 348 -6.15 4.79 7.84
N ILE A 349 -5.97 4.16 9.01
CA ILE A 349 -6.09 2.69 9.12
C ILE A 349 -7.49 2.28 8.73
N ALA A 350 -7.71 1.45 7.72
CA ALA A 350 -9.03 1.02 7.27
C ALA A 350 -9.49 -0.26 7.96
N LEU A 351 -8.56 -1.20 8.17
CA LEU A 351 -8.82 -2.51 8.77
C LEU A 351 -7.55 -3.08 9.41
N TRP A 352 -7.75 -4.03 10.33
CA TRP A 352 -6.70 -4.86 10.94
C TRP A 352 -6.73 -6.25 10.30
N CYS A 353 -5.60 -6.76 9.82
CA CYS A 353 -5.52 -8.07 9.18
C CYS A 353 -4.59 -9.02 9.93
N GLY A 354 -4.97 -10.28 10.13
CA GLY A 354 -4.25 -11.19 11.01
C GLY A 354 -2.86 -11.62 10.49
N ASN A 355 -2.68 -11.76 9.18
CA ASN A 355 -1.45 -12.24 8.55
C ASN A 355 -1.46 -12.04 7.03
N ASN A 356 -0.28 -12.19 6.43
CA ASN A 356 -0.11 -12.47 5.02
C ASN A 356 -0.10 -13.98 4.76
N GLU A 357 -1.01 -14.45 3.90
CA GLU A 357 -1.06 -15.76 3.25
C GLU A 357 -1.13 -17.01 4.16
N ASN A 358 -1.08 -16.88 5.49
CA ASN A 358 -1.12 -18.06 6.34
C ASN A 358 -2.49 -18.75 6.32
N VAL A 359 -3.58 -17.98 6.22
CA VAL A 359 -4.93 -18.57 6.09
C VAL A 359 -5.06 -19.34 4.78
N TRP A 360 -4.53 -18.80 3.69
CA TRP A 360 -4.44 -19.54 2.42
C TRP A 360 -3.57 -20.78 2.54
N GLY A 361 -2.48 -20.68 3.29
CA GLY A 361 -1.57 -21.78 3.53
C GLY A 361 -2.11 -22.94 4.32
N PHE A 362 -3.04 -22.66 5.22
CA PHE A 362 -3.79 -23.70 5.90
C PHE A 362 -4.52 -24.62 4.91
N ASP A 363 -5.00 -24.10 3.77
CA ASP A 363 -5.70 -24.90 2.75
C ASP A 363 -4.76 -25.49 1.68
N GLU A 364 -3.80 -24.72 1.16
CA GLU A 364 -3.05 -25.14 -0.03
C GLU A 364 -1.75 -25.89 0.25
N TRP A 365 -1.01 -25.57 1.33
CA TRP A 365 0.35 -26.09 1.50
C TRP A 365 0.67 -26.75 2.84
N TRP A 366 -0.06 -26.44 3.94
CA TRP A 366 0.22 -27.04 5.26
C TRP A 366 -0.76 -28.13 5.71
N ASN A 367 -1.93 -28.28 5.09
CA ASN A 367 -2.88 -29.35 5.46
C ASN A 367 -2.38 -30.75 5.09
N ASN A 368 -1.36 -30.88 4.23
CA ASN A 368 -0.83 -32.15 3.74
C ASN A 368 -1.93 -33.10 3.21
N GLY A 369 -2.94 -32.54 2.52
CA GLY A 369 -4.06 -33.30 1.97
C GLY A 369 -5.11 -33.77 2.99
N LYS A 370 -5.00 -33.35 4.26
CA LYS A 370 -6.02 -33.62 5.28
C LYS A 370 -7.16 -32.60 5.22
N SER A 371 -8.35 -33.06 5.60
CA SER A 371 -9.50 -32.17 5.83
C SER A 371 -9.32 -31.37 7.12
N PHE A 372 -9.88 -30.16 7.17
CA PHE A 372 -9.98 -29.36 8.41
C PHE A 372 -10.80 -30.04 9.52
N SER A 373 -11.61 -31.05 9.19
CA SER A 373 -12.33 -31.89 10.16
C SER A 373 -11.48 -32.98 10.80
N ASP A 374 -10.25 -33.21 10.31
CA ASP A 374 -9.35 -34.21 10.89
C ASP A 374 -8.82 -33.72 12.26
N SER A 375 -9.15 -34.47 13.32
CA SER A 375 -8.74 -34.14 14.70
C SER A 375 -7.23 -34.17 14.92
N GLY A 376 -6.48 -34.82 14.02
CA GLY A 376 -5.01 -34.85 14.02
C GLY A 376 -4.36 -33.71 13.24
N LEU A 377 -5.12 -32.86 12.55
CA LEU A 377 -4.57 -31.71 11.82
C LEU A 377 -4.16 -30.61 12.80
N LYS A 378 -2.86 -30.31 12.85
CA LYS A 378 -2.30 -29.24 13.67
C LYS A 378 -1.69 -28.20 12.75
N LEU A 379 -2.32 -27.03 12.68
CA LEU A 379 -1.87 -25.91 11.86
C LEU A 379 -1.48 -24.75 12.76
N GLY A 380 -0.21 -24.34 12.68
CA GLY A 380 0.33 -23.28 13.51
C GLY A 380 -0.20 -21.89 13.14
N GLY A 381 -0.78 -21.19 14.11
CA GLY A 381 -1.22 -19.80 13.99
C GLY A 381 -2.75 -19.62 13.98
N THR A 382 -3.51 -20.71 13.83
CA THR A 382 -4.98 -20.69 13.81
C THR A 382 -5.59 -20.03 15.06
N ILE A 383 -5.04 -20.26 16.25
CA ILE A 383 -5.49 -19.63 17.50
C ILE A 383 -5.18 -18.13 17.49
N LEU A 384 -4.07 -17.71 16.89
CA LEU A 384 -3.69 -16.30 16.81
C LEU A 384 -4.69 -15.53 15.95
N TYR A 385 -4.93 -16.01 14.73
CA TYR A 385 -5.69 -15.28 13.72
C TYR A 385 -7.21 -15.38 13.92
N ASN A 386 -7.70 -16.46 14.51
CA ASN A 386 -9.14 -16.69 14.64
C ASN A 386 -9.67 -16.43 16.06
N ARG A 387 -8.80 -16.19 17.06
CA ARG A 387 -9.21 -15.93 18.45
C ARG A 387 -8.49 -14.73 19.06
N ILE A 388 -7.17 -14.80 19.23
CA ILE A 388 -6.44 -13.78 20.00
C ILE A 388 -6.50 -12.40 19.35
N LEU A 389 -6.09 -12.29 18.08
CA LEU A 389 -6.07 -11.01 17.37
C LEU A 389 -7.47 -10.40 17.21
N PRO A 390 -8.53 -11.14 16.78
CA PRO A 390 -9.87 -10.56 16.72
C PRO A 390 -10.38 -10.14 18.10
N ASP A 391 -10.16 -10.91 19.17
CA ASP A 391 -10.56 -10.54 20.53
C ASP A 391 -9.95 -9.20 20.96
N VAL A 392 -8.66 -9.01 20.68
CA VAL A 392 -7.95 -7.76 20.99
C VAL A 392 -8.49 -6.60 20.14
N CYS A 393 -8.71 -6.82 18.84
CA CYS A 393 -9.30 -5.80 17.95
C CYS A 393 -10.69 -5.38 18.43
N HIS A 394 -11.59 -6.32 18.69
CA HIS A 394 -12.95 -6.03 19.16
C HIS A 394 -12.98 -5.36 20.54
N SER A 395 -12.00 -5.63 21.40
CA SER A 395 -11.91 -4.99 22.72
C SER A 395 -11.37 -3.55 22.65
N LEU A 396 -10.40 -3.29 21.78
CA LEU A 396 -9.64 -2.04 21.76
C LEU A 396 -9.98 -1.09 20.62
N ASP A 397 -10.53 -1.57 19.52
CA ASP A 397 -10.91 -0.78 18.33
C ASP A 397 -12.16 -1.40 17.66
N PRO A 398 -13.30 -1.52 18.38
CA PRO A 398 -14.46 -2.32 17.97
C PRO A 398 -15.12 -1.89 16.65
N ASN A 399 -14.94 -0.63 16.24
CA ASN A 399 -15.59 -0.07 15.06
C ASN A 399 -14.74 -0.19 13.80
N ARG A 400 -13.53 -0.72 13.91
CA ARG A 400 -12.66 -0.99 12.76
C ARG A 400 -12.74 -2.48 12.40
N PRO A 401 -12.96 -2.84 11.12
CA PRO A 401 -13.00 -4.23 10.70
C PRO A 401 -11.72 -5.00 11.03
N TYR A 402 -11.90 -6.25 11.43
CA TYR A 402 -10.83 -7.25 11.50
C TYR A 402 -10.99 -8.26 10.36
N TRP A 403 -9.88 -8.64 9.73
CA TRP A 403 -9.81 -9.64 8.68
C TRP A 403 -8.82 -10.75 9.06
N PRO A 404 -9.20 -12.05 9.05
CA PRO A 404 -8.33 -13.11 9.58
C PRO A 404 -6.97 -13.26 8.89
N GLY A 405 -6.88 -12.99 7.60
CA GLY A 405 -5.66 -13.04 6.81
C GLY A 405 -5.91 -12.59 5.38
N SER A 406 -4.86 -12.27 4.65
CA SER A 406 -4.93 -11.85 3.24
C SER A 406 -4.14 -12.87 2.41
N PRO A 407 -4.79 -13.66 1.53
CA PRO A 407 -6.22 -13.64 1.20
C PRO A 407 -7.06 -14.47 2.17
N CYS A 408 -8.33 -14.10 2.31
CA CYS A 408 -9.35 -14.88 3.02
C CYS A 408 -10.74 -14.65 2.39
N GLY A 409 -11.69 -15.58 2.59
CA GLY A 409 -13.10 -15.41 2.24
C GLY A 409 -13.63 -16.39 1.18
N GLY A 410 -14.92 -16.76 1.29
CA GLY A 410 -15.55 -17.74 0.40
C GLY A 410 -15.40 -19.19 0.88
N GLU A 411 -15.52 -20.15 -0.05
CA GLU A 411 -15.36 -21.57 0.23
C GLU A 411 -13.90 -21.93 0.57
N LYS A 412 -12.96 -21.27 -0.10
CA LYS A 412 -11.51 -21.37 0.13
C LYS A 412 -10.91 -19.99 0.34
N PRO A 413 -9.84 -19.83 1.14
CA PRO A 413 -9.29 -18.52 1.49
C PRO A 413 -8.96 -17.60 0.31
N ASN A 414 -8.47 -18.14 -0.82
CA ASN A 414 -8.12 -17.34 -2.00
C ASN A 414 -9.23 -17.37 -3.09
N SER A 415 -10.50 -17.36 -2.68
CA SER A 415 -11.63 -17.38 -3.60
C SER A 415 -11.74 -16.10 -4.41
N GLU A 416 -12.10 -16.22 -5.69
CA GLU A 416 -12.47 -15.05 -6.50
C GLU A 416 -13.88 -14.53 -6.22
N LEU A 417 -14.74 -15.31 -5.54
CA LEU A 417 -16.16 -14.99 -5.43
C LEU A 417 -16.55 -14.33 -4.09
N ALA A 418 -15.64 -14.29 -3.11
CA ALA A 418 -15.85 -13.62 -1.84
C ALA A 418 -14.50 -13.31 -1.19
N GLY A 419 -14.43 -12.21 -0.43
CA GLY A 419 -13.19 -11.84 0.24
C GLY A 419 -12.20 -11.11 -0.68
N ASP A 420 -10.94 -11.12 -0.27
CA ASP A 420 -9.82 -10.64 -1.06
C ASP A 420 -9.04 -11.79 -1.69
N CYS A 421 -8.31 -11.51 -2.77
CA CYS A 421 -7.62 -12.51 -3.57
C CYS A 421 -6.19 -12.07 -3.92
N HIS A 422 -5.25 -13.00 -3.75
CA HIS A 422 -3.90 -12.93 -4.27
C HIS A 422 -3.86 -13.64 -5.63
N TRP A 423 -3.92 -12.85 -6.71
CA TRP A 423 -4.19 -13.36 -8.05
C TRP A 423 -2.91 -13.76 -8.80
N TRP A 424 -2.12 -14.64 -8.17
CA TRP A 424 -0.80 -15.06 -8.64
C TRP A 424 -0.85 -16.18 -9.67
N THR A 425 -1.49 -17.32 -9.35
CA THR A 425 -1.50 -18.54 -10.17
C THR A 425 -2.07 -18.36 -11.58
N PRO A 426 -3.18 -17.62 -11.78
CA PRO A 426 -3.70 -17.40 -13.13
C PRO A 426 -2.82 -16.50 -14.01
N PHE A 427 -1.92 -15.73 -13.38
CA PHE A 427 -1.09 -14.70 -14.00
C PHE A 427 0.41 -14.96 -13.78
N THR A 428 1.07 -14.28 -12.84
CA THR A 428 2.53 -14.26 -12.67
C THR A 428 3.13 -15.65 -12.40
N MET A 429 2.43 -16.49 -11.64
CA MET A 429 2.87 -17.86 -11.34
C MET A 429 2.36 -18.90 -12.37
N ASN A 430 1.79 -18.44 -13.48
CA ASN A 430 1.31 -19.34 -14.53
C ASN A 430 2.50 -20.02 -15.26
N LYS A 431 2.35 -21.30 -15.59
CA LYS A 431 3.37 -22.04 -16.34
C LYS A 431 3.57 -21.53 -17.78
N ASP A 432 2.53 -20.93 -18.37
CA ASP A 432 2.60 -20.32 -19.69
C ASP A 432 3.11 -18.87 -19.58
N ILE A 433 4.35 -18.66 -20.05
CA ILE A 433 4.98 -17.34 -20.09
C ILE A 433 4.15 -16.32 -20.86
N ASN A 434 3.37 -16.73 -21.86
CA ASN A 434 2.54 -15.80 -22.63
C ASN A 434 1.44 -15.18 -21.77
N ARG A 435 0.88 -15.92 -20.80
CA ARG A 435 -0.10 -15.38 -19.86
C ARG A 435 0.54 -14.35 -18.93
N ARG A 436 1.76 -14.61 -18.46
CA ARG A 436 2.53 -13.71 -17.57
C ARG A 436 2.87 -12.35 -18.18
N ILE A 437 2.93 -12.28 -19.51
CA ILE A 437 3.30 -11.05 -20.25
C ILE A 437 2.12 -10.43 -21.02
N THR A 438 0.88 -10.85 -20.76
CA THR A 438 -0.34 -10.41 -21.48
C THR A 438 -1.35 -9.83 -20.50
N HIS A 439 -1.64 -8.53 -20.59
CA HIS A 439 -2.49 -7.84 -19.60
C HIS A 439 -3.98 -8.18 -19.74
N GLU A 440 -4.41 -8.66 -20.90
CA GLU A 440 -5.79 -9.08 -21.19
C GLU A 440 -6.21 -10.29 -20.35
N VAL A 441 -5.25 -11.05 -19.80
CA VAL A 441 -5.52 -12.14 -18.86
C VAL A 441 -6.35 -11.66 -17.67
N PHE A 442 -6.17 -10.41 -17.21
CA PHE A 442 -6.96 -9.86 -16.09
C PHE A 442 -8.43 -9.58 -16.42
N ASP A 443 -8.84 -9.61 -17.70
CA ASP A 443 -10.25 -9.56 -18.06
C ASP A 443 -10.98 -10.88 -17.68
N GLU A 444 -10.24 -11.96 -17.43
CA GLU A 444 -10.77 -13.25 -16.95
C GLU A 444 -11.04 -13.26 -15.43
N CYS A 445 -10.40 -12.35 -14.68
CA CYS A 445 -10.44 -12.32 -13.21
C CYS A 445 -11.85 -11.99 -12.68
N LYS A 446 -12.35 -12.79 -11.73
CA LYS A 446 -13.66 -12.57 -11.08
C LYS A 446 -13.56 -12.09 -9.63
N ALA A 447 -12.33 -11.97 -9.10
CA ALA A 447 -12.04 -11.52 -7.74
C ALA A 447 -12.81 -10.26 -7.36
N ARG A 448 -13.33 -10.23 -6.13
CA ARG A 448 -14.12 -9.11 -5.57
C ARG A 448 -13.23 -7.97 -5.08
N PHE A 449 -12.02 -8.32 -4.65
CA PHE A 449 -10.95 -7.39 -4.30
C PHE A 449 -9.61 -8.10 -4.56
N VAL A 450 -8.73 -7.51 -5.36
CA VAL A 450 -7.39 -8.08 -5.57
C VAL A 450 -6.39 -7.36 -4.68
N SER A 451 -5.96 -8.03 -3.61
CA SER A 451 -5.03 -7.52 -2.60
C SER A 451 -3.56 -7.74 -2.97
N GLU A 452 -3.26 -8.70 -3.86
CA GLU A 452 -1.93 -8.87 -4.45
C GLU A 452 -1.97 -9.36 -5.90
N TYR A 453 -1.10 -8.77 -6.73
CA TYR A 453 -0.72 -9.22 -8.07
C TYR A 453 0.47 -8.35 -8.54
N GLY A 454 1.33 -8.84 -9.44
CA GLY A 454 2.47 -8.04 -9.86
C GLY A 454 3.27 -8.55 -11.04
N VAL A 455 4.12 -7.68 -11.57
CA VAL A 455 5.08 -7.99 -12.64
C VAL A 455 6.37 -7.20 -12.39
N ILE A 456 7.52 -7.83 -12.62
CA ILE A 456 8.81 -7.20 -12.31
C ILE A 456 9.25 -6.24 -13.44
N GLY A 457 10.09 -5.28 -13.08
CA GLY A 457 10.68 -4.30 -13.98
C GLY A 457 11.92 -3.62 -13.37
N PRO A 458 12.94 -3.31 -14.19
CA PRO A 458 14.21 -2.80 -13.69
C PRO A 458 14.09 -1.38 -13.14
N CYS A 459 14.93 -1.03 -12.15
CA CYS A 459 15.09 0.36 -11.70
C CYS A 459 15.45 1.32 -12.84
N HIS A 460 15.31 2.63 -12.58
CA HIS A 460 15.90 3.65 -13.45
C HIS A 460 17.42 3.45 -13.57
N LEU A 461 18.00 3.65 -14.76
CA LEU A 461 19.44 3.43 -15.01
C LEU A 461 20.35 4.14 -13.99
N ASP A 462 20.03 5.39 -13.65
CA ASP A 462 20.80 6.15 -12.64
C ASP A 462 20.71 5.56 -11.22
N SER A 463 19.67 4.79 -10.91
CA SER A 463 19.55 4.03 -9.66
C SER A 463 20.34 2.72 -9.74
N VAL A 464 20.29 2.01 -10.87
CA VAL A 464 21.11 0.80 -11.10
C VAL A 464 22.59 1.10 -10.90
N LYS A 465 23.07 2.24 -11.41
CA LYS A 465 24.45 2.73 -11.23
C LYS A 465 24.83 3.08 -9.79
N GLN A 466 23.88 3.12 -8.84
CA GLN A 466 24.19 3.35 -7.42
C GLN A 466 24.59 2.06 -6.70
N TYR A 467 24.14 0.89 -7.18
CA TYR A 467 24.36 -0.39 -6.53
C TYR A 467 25.13 -1.39 -7.39
N LEU A 468 25.24 -1.18 -8.71
CA LEU A 468 26.11 -1.96 -9.60
C LEU A 468 27.33 -1.15 -10.06
N ASN A 469 28.49 -1.81 -10.05
CA ASN A 469 29.70 -1.28 -10.68
C ASN A 469 29.58 -1.32 -12.21
N SER A 470 30.36 -0.50 -12.91
CA SER A 470 30.28 -0.39 -14.38
C SER A 470 30.57 -1.70 -15.11
N GLU A 471 31.46 -2.54 -14.57
CA GLU A 471 31.82 -3.85 -15.13
C GLU A 471 30.68 -4.88 -14.98
N GLU A 472 29.80 -4.70 -14.01
CA GLU A 472 28.67 -5.60 -13.73
C GLU A 472 27.34 -5.06 -14.26
N LEU A 473 27.36 -3.94 -15.00
CA LEU A 473 26.18 -3.30 -15.57
C LEU A 473 25.70 -4.01 -16.86
N HIS A 474 25.41 -5.30 -16.74
CA HIS A 474 24.82 -6.15 -17.77
C HIS A 474 24.02 -7.30 -17.12
N ILE A 475 22.99 -7.78 -17.80
CA ILE A 475 21.96 -8.68 -17.22
C ILE A 475 22.50 -10.04 -16.75
N ASP A 476 23.64 -10.47 -17.29
CA ASP A 476 24.25 -11.76 -16.96
C ASP A 476 25.22 -11.70 -15.77
N SER A 477 25.53 -10.52 -15.25
CA SER A 477 26.48 -10.36 -14.16
C SER A 477 25.95 -11.00 -12.86
N PRO A 478 26.85 -11.51 -11.99
CA PRO A 478 26.44 -12.02 -10.69
C PRO A 478 25.68 -10.99 -9.86
N ALA A 479 26.14 -9.73 -9.83
CA ALA A 479 25.46 -8.67 -9.08
C ALA A 479 24.08 -8.33 -9.67
N TRP A 480 23.91 -8.31 -10.99
CA TRP A 480 22.58 -8.10 -11.59
C TRP A 480 21.60 -9.21 -11.17
N LYS A 481 22.04 -10.47 -11.21
CA LYS A 481 21.24 -11.63 -10.81
C LYS A 481 20.88 -11.60 -9.33
N GLU A 482 21.82 -11.19 -8.47
CA GLU A 482 21.57 -11.00 -7.03
C GLU A 482 20.45 -9.98 -6.75
N HIS A 483 20.39 -8.93 -7.58
CA HIS A 483 19.39 -7.87 -7.49
C HIS A 483 18.15 -8.13 -8.35
N THR A 484 17.98 -9.31 -8.94
CA THR A 484 16.81 -9.63 -9.80
C THR A 484 15.97 -10.72 -9.15
N ASN A 485 14.65 -10.54 -9.19
CA ASN A 485 13.74 -11.61 -8.77
C ASN A 485 13.93 -12.85 -9.66
N GLU A 486 14.38 -13.96 -9.06
CA GLU A 486 14.75 -15.19 -9.79
C GLU A 486 13.55 -15.97 -10.37
N TYR A 487 12.34 -15.84 -9.81
CA TYR A 487 11.13 -16.49 -10.32
C TYR A 487 10.64 -15.85 -11.63
N GLU A 488 10.74 -14.52 -11.69
CA GLU A 488 10.16 -13.71 -12.76
C GLU A 488 11.17 -13.17 -13.75
N LYS A 489 12.46 -13.50 -13.61
CA LYS A 489 13.57 -12.98 -14.45
C LYS A 489 13.33 -13.10 -15.96
N GLU A 490 12.63 -14.13 -16.41
CA GLU A 490 12.35 -14.37 -17.84
C GLU A 490 11.20 -13.51 -18.39
N THR A 491 10.37 -12.89 -17.53
CA THR A 491 9.23 -12.08 -17.98
C THR A 491 9.64 -10.79 -18.66
N ILE A 492 10.72 -10.15 -18.20
CA ILE A 492 11.20 -8.90 -18.79
C ILE A 492 11.64 -9.13 -20.24
N PRO A 493 12.59 -10.04 -20.57
CA PRO A 493 12.98 -10.26 -21.95
C PRO A 493 11.81 -10.79 -22.80
N ALA A 494 10.96 -11.66 -22.26
CA ALA A 494 9.78 -12.16 -22.98
C ALA A 494 8.76 -11.05 -23.28
N GLY A 495 8.50 -10.16 -22.32
CA GLY A 495 7.60 -9.03 -22.43
C GLY A 495 8.12 -7.97 -23.41
N ILE A 496 9.42 -7.64 -23.34
CA ILE A 496 10.09 -6.79 -24.34
C ILE A 496 9.91 -7.38 -25.74
N ARG A 497 10.17 -8.69 -25.89
CA ARG A 497 10.00 -9.38 -27.18
C ARG A 497 8.57 -9.31 -27.68
N ARG A 498 7.58 -9.58 -26.83
CA ARG A 498 6.17 -9.59 -27.24
C ARG A 498 5.69 -8.22 -27.66
N HIS A 499 6.02 -7.18 -26.90
CA HIS A 499 5.39 -5.88 -27.05
C HIS A 499 6.22 -4.87 -27.84
N TYR A 500 7.55 -4.99 -27.87
CA TYR A 500 8.42 -3.92 -28.38
C TYR A 500 9.43 -4.38 -29.43
N THR A 501 10.47 -5.13 -29.04
CA THR A 501 11.61 -5.42 -29.92
C THR A 501 12.40 -6.64 -29.44
N ALA A 502 13.42 -7.06 -30.18
CA ALA A 502 14.28 -8.18 -29.77
C ALA A 502 15.23 -7.76 -28.62
N PRO A 503 15.07 -8.29 -27.40
CA PRO A 503 15.86 -7.87 -26.24
C PRO A 503 17.36 -8.16 -26.40
N GLU A 504 17.76 -9.18 -27.17
CA GLU A 504 19.17 -9.56 -27.39
C GLU A 504 19.98 -8.50 -28.13
N ARG A 505 19.31 -7.57 -28.81
CA ARG A 505 19.95 -6.50 -29.59
C ARG A 505 20.09 -5.21 -28.79
N LEU A 506 19.54 -5.16 -27.58
CA LEU A 506 19.50 -3.95 -26.78
C LEU A 506 20.80 -3.80 -25.98
N ASN A 507 21.33 -2.58 -25.95
CA ASN A 507 22.25 -2.21 -24.89
C ASN A 507 21.51 -2.13 -23.54
N ILE A 508 22.26 -2.06 -22.44
CA ILE A 508 21.66 -2.09 -21.10
C ILE A 508 20.71 -0.92 -20.81
N SER A 509 20.97 0.26 -21.39
CA SER A 509 20.10 1.44 -21.20
C SER A 509 18.74 1.22 -21.85
N ASP A 510 18.73 0.70 -23.08
CA ASP A 510 17.51 0.43 -23.82
C ASP A 510 16.77 -0.78 -23.23
N TYR A 511 17.48 -1.82 -22.80
CA TYR A 511 16.89 -2.95 -22.08
C TYR A 511 16.13 -2.49 -20.83
N ILE A 512 16.75 -1.64 -20.01
CA ILE A 512 16.10 -1.07 -18.82
C ILE A 512 14.86 -0.25 -19.20
N PHE A 513 14.97 0.59 -20.24
CA PHE A 513 13.87 1.43 -20.69
C PHE A 513 12.68 0.60 -21.19
N TYR A 514 12.90 -0.35 -22.10
CA TYR A 514 11.83 -1.23 -22.60
C TYR A 514 11.27 -2.15 -21.51
N GLY A 515 12.11 -2.61 -20.57
CA GLY A 515 11.66 -3.36 -19.40
C GLY A 515 10.73 -2.55 -18.50
N GLN A 516 11.02 -1.27 -18.26
CA GLN A 516 10.13 -0.36 -17.54
C GLN A 516 8.83 -0.08 -18.31
N MET A 517 8.90 0.07 -19.63
CA MET A 517 7.69 0.26 -20.45
C MET A 517 6.80 -0.99 -20.46
N PHE A 518 7.39 -2.19 -20.49
CA PHE A 518 6.66 -3.44 -20.32
C PHE A 518 5.94 -3.48 -18.98
N GLN A 519 6.64 -3.20 -17.88
CA GLN A 519 6.02 -3.16 -16.55
C GLN A 519 4.91 -2.10 -16.48
N ALA A 520 5.11 -0.94 -17.13
CA ALA A 520 4.13 0.13 -17.17
C ALA A 520 2.85 -0.27 -17.90
N LEU A 521 2.99 -0.92 -19.06
CA LEU A 521 1.89 -1.49 -19.82
C LEU A 521 1.08 -2.47 -18.96
N MET A 522 1.77 -3.41 -18.31
CA MET A 522 1.12 -4.43 -17.49
C MET A 522 0.37 -3.81 -16.31
N TYR A 523 1.00 -2.97 -15.48
CA TYR A 523 0.33 -2.38 -14.33
C TYR A 523 -0.83 -1.46 -14.71
N GLY A 524 -0.63 -0.57 -15.68
CA GLY A 524 -1.69 0.36 -16.10
C GLY A 524 -2.91 -0.40 -16.63
N LYS A 525 -2.69 -1.41 -17.48
CA LYS A 525 -3.79 -2.18 -18.09
C LYS A 525 -4.45 -3.16 -17.14
N THR A 526 -3.73 -3.71 -16.17
CA THR A 526 -4.32 -4.56 -15.14
C THR A 526 -5.18 -3.76 -14.16
N ILE A 527 -4.72 -2.61 -13.68
CA ILE A 527 -5.54 -1.72 -12.83
C ILE A 527 -6.80 -1.30 -13.58
N GLU A 528 -6.68 -0.94 -14.86
CA GLU A 528 -7.82 -0.64 -15.72
C GLU A 528 -8.79 -1.84 -15.81
N ALA A 529 -8.30 -3.07 -15.99
CA ALA A 529 -9.16 -4.27 -16.08
C ALA A 529 -9.95 -4.53 -14.78
N LEU A 530 -9.30 -4.43 -13.62
CA LEU A 530 -9.94 -4.61 -12.32
C LEU A 530 -10.95 -3.49 -12.03
N ARG A 531 -10.56 -2.23 -12.31
CA ARG A 531 -11.41 -1.05 -12.11
C ARG A 531 -12.58 -1.00 -13.09
N PHE A 532 -12.41 -1.58 -14.29
CA PHE A 532 -13.49 -1.73 -15.27
C PHE A 532 -14.67 -2.55 -14.75
N ARG A 533 -14.49 -3.32 -13.66
CA ARG A 533 -15.52 -4.12 -13.03
C ARG A 533 -16.24 -3.43 -11.87
N LYS A 534 -15.87 -2.19 -11.50
CA LYS A 534 -16.64 -1.40 -10.53
C LYS A 534 -18.11 -1.27 -10.98
N ASP A 535 -19.02 -1.55 -10.06
CA ASP A 535 -20.48 -1.54 -10.27
C ASP A 535 -20.92 -2.47 -11.42
N ASP A 536 -20.14 -3.50 -11.73
CA ASP A 536 -20.57 -4.56 -12.65
C ASP A 536 -21.57 -5.47 -11.92
N PRO A 537 -22.78 -5.69 -12.45
CA PRO A 537 -23.81 -6.46 -11.76
C PRO A 537 -23.46 -7.94 -11.55
N HIS A 538 -22.48 -8.46 -12.31
CA HIS A 538 -22.10 -9.86 -12.25
C HIS A 538 -20.73 -10.11 -11.61
N ASN A 539 -19.77 -9.23 -11.87
CA ASN A 539 -18.39 -9.44 -11.48
C ASN A 539 -17.79 -8.23 -10.76
N ASP A 540 -18.59 -7.55 -9.91
CA ASP A 540 -18.16 -6.38 -9.15
C ASP A 540 -16.78 -6.59 -8.50
N CYS A 541 -15.90 -5.59 -8.66
CA CYS A 541 -14.58 -5.53 -8.06
C CYS A 541 -14.40 -4.17 -7.42
N GLN A 542 -13.89 -4.14 -6.19
CA GLN A 542 -13.73 -2.90 -5.40
C GLN A 542 -12.29 -2.68 -4.92
N GLY A 543 -11.31 -3.42 -5.47
CA GLY A 543 -9.91 -3.22 -5.09
C GLY A 543 -8.88 -3.78 -6.05
N ALA A 544 -7.79 -3.04 -6.21
CA ALA A 544 -6.62 -3.39 -6.99
C ALA A 544 -5.34 -2.88 -6.28
N LEU A 545 -4.71 -3.74 -5.50
CA LEU A 545 -3.46 -3.46 -4.80
C LEU A 545 -2.30 -4.24 -5.45
N ILE A 546 -1.38 -3.52 -6.10
CA ILE A 546 -0.18 -4.14 -6.69
C ILE A 546 0.75 -4.69 -5.61
N TRP A 547 1.39 -5.81 -5.89
CA TRP A 547 2.65 -6.21 -5.26
C TRP A 547 3.77 -5.69 -6.15
N MET A 548 4.56 -4.70 -5.73
CA MET A 548 4.45 -3.90 -4.50
C MET A 548 4.73 -2.41 -4.78
N TYR A 549 4.49 -1.53 -3.81
CA TYR A 549 4.52 -0.07 -4.01
C TYR A 549 5.93 0.55 -3.90
N ASN A 550 6.75 0.10 -2.95
CA ASN A 550 8.06 0.70 -2.64
C ASN A 550 9.12 -0.35 -2.36
N ASP A 551 10.39 0.06 -2.36
CA ASP A 551 11.56 -0.83 -2.19
C ASP A 551 12.33 -0.58 -0.88
N CYS A 552 13.08 -1.60 -0.47
CA CYS A 552 14.00 -1.56 0.67
C CYS A 552 15.49 -1.47 0.26
N TRP A 553 15.81 -1.71 -1.02
CA TRP A 553 17.16 -1.66 -1.62
C TRP A 553 17.04 -1.56 -3.16
N GLY A 554 18.16 -1.55 -3.89
CA GLY A 554 18.10 -1.59 -5.35
C GLY A 554 17.66 -2.96 -5.86
N GLU A 555 16.68 -3.04 -6.76
CA GLU A 555 16.27 -4.31 -7.36
C GLU A 555 15.68 -4.18 -8.78
N THR A 556 15.73 -5.27 -9.54
CA THR A 556 14.85 -5.55 -10.66
C THR A 556 13.69 -6.39 -10.14
N GLY A 557 12.70 -5.70 -9.60
CA GLY A 557 11.49 -6.30 -9.03
C GLY A 557 10.25 -5.46 -9.27
N TRP A 558 9.32 -5.46 -8.33
CA TRP A 558 7.90 -5.15 -8.59
C TRP A 558 7.55 -3.67 -8.55
N THR A 559 8.41 -2.84 -7.99
CA THR A 559 8.00 -1.51 -7.57
C THR A 559 7.80 -0.53 -8.72
N PRO A 560 6.85 0.42 -8.63
CA PRO A 560 6.78 1.57 -9.52
C PRO A 560 7.69 2.74 -9.09
N ILE A 561 8.14 2.76 -7.84
CA ILE A 561 9.08 3.74 -7.31
C ILE A 561 10.23 2.99 -6.65
N ASP A 562 11.45 3.24 -7.12
CA ASP A 562 12.63 2.55 -6.58
C ASP A 562 13.08 3.09 -5.21
N TYR A 563 14.01 2.36 -4.58
CA TYR A 563 14.58 2.69 -3.27
C TYR A 563 15.13 4.13 -3.15
N TYR A 564 15.62 4.69 -4.26
CA TYR A 564 16.19 6.03 -4.35
C TYR A 564 15.15 7.10 -4.68
N LEU A 565 13.86 6.76 -4.57
CA LEU A 565 12.70 7.63 -4.80
C LEU A 565 12.59 8.10 -6.26
N ARG A 566 13.05 7.30 -7.24
CA ARG A 566 12.82 7.60 -8.65
C ARG A 566 11.58 6.87 -9.16
N ARG A 567 10.75 7.62 -9.87
CA ARG A 567 9.58 7.08 -10.58
C ARG A 567 10.05 6.25 -11.77
N LYS A 568 9.64 4.99 -11.84
CA LYS A 568 9.74 4.17 -13.05
C LYS A 568 8.62 4.58 -14.04
N SER A 569 8.69 4.14 -15.29
CA SER A 569 7.59 4.36 -16.25
C SER A 569 6.23 3.87 -15.72
N SER A 570 6.23 2.77 -14.97
CA SER A 570 5.05 2.18 -14.34
C SER A 570 4.34 3.09 -13.34
N TYR A 571 5.06 3.99 -12.64
CA TYR A 571 4.44 4.99 -11.78
C TYR A 571 3.43 5.87 -12.53
N TYR A 572 3.77 6.30 -13.74
CA TYR A 572 2.93 7.20 -14.53
C TYR A 572 1.72 6.47 -15.12
N TRP A 573 1.89 5.20 -15.51
CA TRP A 573 0.78 4.37 -15.99
C TRP A 573 -0.19 4.00 -14.87
N ILE A 574 0.31 3.70 -13.67
CA ILE A 574 -0.52 3.53 -12.47
C ILE A 574 -1.27 4.82 -12.16
N LYS A 575 -0.57 5.96 -12.16
CA LYS A 575 -1.18 7.27 -11.93
C LYS A 575 -2.36 7.53 -12.87
N ASN A 576 -2.17 7.27 -14.16
CA ASN A 576 -3.21 7.43 -15.16
C ASN A 576 -4.35 6.41 -15.01
N ALA A 577 -4.04 5.15 -14.65
CA ALA A 577 -5.05 4.12 -14.40
C ALA A 577 -5.90 4.44 -13.15
N CYS A 578 -5.33 5.17 -12.19
CA CYS A 578 -5.96 5.54 -10.93
C CYS A 578 -6.67 6.91 -10.94
N GLU A 579 -6.65 7.66 -12.06
CA GLU A 579 -7.30 8.97 -12.18
C GLU A 579 -8.75 8.95 -11.65
N PRO A 580 -9.17 9.89 -10.78
CA PRO A 580 -10.51 9.87 -10.17
C PRO A 580 -11.64 9.83 -11.21
N LEU A 581 -11.47 10.55 -12.32
CA LEU A 581 -12.35 10.48 -13.48
C LEU A 581 -11.60 9.89 -14.66
N LYS A 582 -12.05 8.75 -15.19
CA LYS A 582 -11.33 8.02 -16.23
C LYS A 582 -12.28 7.34 -17.22
N VAL A 583 -11.93 7.40 -18.51
CA VAL A 583 -12.53 6.52 -19.53
C VAL A 583 -11.65 5.30 -19.70
N ILE A 584 -12.27 4.12 -19.77
CA ILE A 584 -11.61 2.84 -19.89
C ILE A 584 -12.26 2.07 -21.03
N VAL A 585 -11.44 1.52 -21.93
CA VAL A 585 -11.88 0.59 -22.98
C VAL A 585 -11.30 -0.77 -22.67
N ARG A 586 -12.15 -1.80 -22.59
CA ARG A 586 -11.74 -3.21 -22.45
C ARG A 586 -12.48 -4.09 -23.45
N LYS A 587 -11.90 -5.24 -23.77
CA LYS A 587 -12.57 -6.27 -24.56
C LYS A 587 -13.50 -7.10 -23.65
N ARG A 588 -14.73 -7.31 -24.09
CA ARG A 588 -15.65 -8.33 -23.56
C ARG A 588 -16.17 -9.16 -24.71
N GLU A 589 -15.87 -10.46 -24.70
CA GLU A 589 -16.21 -11.37 -25.79
C GLU A 589 -15.74 -10.81 -27.15
N ASN A 590 -16.66 -10.54 -28.07
CA ASN A 590 -16.39 -9.98 -29.40
C ASN A 590 -16.58 -8.46 -29.48
N HIS A 591 -16.66 -7.75 -28.35
CA HIS A 591 -16.88 -6.31 -28.30
C HIS A 591 -15.73 -5.57 -27.60
N LEU A 592 -15.49 -4.33 -28.02
CA LEU A 592 -14.81 -3.32 -27.23
C LEU A 592 -15.88 -2.52 -26.48
N VAL A 593 -15.77 -2.51 -25.16
CA VAL A 593 -16.74 -1.84 -24.28
C VAL A 593 -16.07 -0.61 -23.69
N THR A 594 -16.70 0.55 -23.87
CA THR A 594 -16.26 1.82 -23.30
C THR A 594 -17.06 2.11 -22.04
N ARG A 595 -16.40 2.25 -20.90
CA ARG A 595 -17.00 2.67 -19.64
C ARG A 595 -16.27 3.90 -19.07
N ILE A 596 -16.95 4.66 -18.24
CA ILE A 596 -16.41 5.85 -17.56
C ILE A 596 -16.64 5.70 -16.07
N VAL A 597 -15.56 5.83 -15.30
CA VAL A 597 -15.59 5.81 -13.84
C VAL A 597 -15.45 7.23 -13.31
N ASN A 598 -16.31 7.61 -12.37
CA ASN A 598 -16.20 8.82 -11.57
C ASN A 598 -16.11 8.42 -10.10
N ASP A 599 -14.90 8.39 -9.55
CA ASP A 599 -14.65 8.11 -8.12
C ASP A 599 -14.82 9.35 -7.23
N THR A 600 -15.10 10.53 -7.81
CA THR A 600 -15.38 11.73 -7.01
C THR A 600 -16.80 11.67 -6.45
N LEU A 601 -17.12 12.47 -5.42
CA LEU A 601 -18.46 12.49 -4.84
C LEU A 601 -19.46 13.38 -5.60
N GLU A 602 -19.01 14.12 -6.60
CA GLU A 602 -19.83 15.08 -7.33
C GLU A 602 -20.35 14.47 -8.63
N GLU A 603 -21.60 14.83 -8.99
CA GLU A 603 -22.14 14.57 -10.33
C GLU A 603 -21.43 15.47 -11.35
N LEU A 604 -21.08 14.91 -12.51
CA LEU A 604 -20.38 15.62 -13.57
C LEU A 604 -21.10 15.49 -14.91
N LYS A 605 -21.17 16.62 -15.63
CA LYS A 605 -21.60 16.67 -17.04
C LYS A 605 -20.38 16.76 -17.94
N LEU A 606 -20.25 15.81 -18.85
CA LEU A 606 -19.04 15.58 -19.65
C LEU A 606 -19.41 15.19 -21.08
N SER A 607 -18.44 15.34 -22.00
CA SER A 607 -18.52 14.77 -23.34
C SER A 607 -17.50 13.66 -23.48
N VAL A 608 -17.90 12.54 -24.08
CA VAL A 608 -17.01 11.42 -24.41
C VAL A 608 -16.96 11.24 -25.92
N LYS A 609 -15.75 11.14 -26.47
CA LYS A 609 -15.51 10.76 -27.85
C LYS A 609 -14.85 9.39 -27.89
N TYR A 610 -15.34 8.50 -28.74
CA TYR A 610 -14.87 7.12 -28.81
C TYR A 610 -15.00 6.56 -30.23
N GLY A 611 -14.12 5.64 -30.62
CA GLY A 611 -14.14 5.02 -31.95
C GLY A 611 -12.77 4.65 -32.48
N TRP A 612 -12.68 4.50 -33.80
CA TRP A 612 -11.49 4.02 -34.49
C TRP A 612 -10.64 5.16 -35.02
N MET A 613 -9.32 5.11 -34.83
CA MET A 613 -8.37 6.06 -35.39
C MET A 613 -7.24 5.30 -36.11
N ARG A 614 -6.83 5.78 -37.28
CA ARG A 614 -5.58 5.31 -37.90
C ARG A 614 -4.39 5.84 -37.12
N VAL A 615 -3.35 5.02 -36.98
CA VAL A 615 -2.10 5.41 -36.33
C VAL A 615 -1.36 6.52 -37.08
N ASP A 616 -1.60 6.65 -38.39
CA ASP A 616 -1.08 7.74 -39.23
C ASP A 616 -1.91 9.04 -39.15
N GLY A 617 -3.05 9.02 -38.45
CA GLY A 617 -3.95 10.17 -38.31
C GLY A 617 -4.74 10.54 -39.57
N THR A 618 -4.60 9.80 -40.68
CA THR A 618 -5.25 10.13 -41.96
C THR A 618 -6.75 9.85 -41.97
N ASN A 619 -7.25 9.02 -41.05
CA ASN A 619 -8.67 8.71 -40.94
C ASN A 619 -9.07 8.43 -39.49
N THR A 620 -10.25 8.92 -39.10
CA THR A 620 -10.87 8.68 -37.81
C THR A 620 -12.38 8.45 -37.99
N ASN A 621 -12.91 7.41 -37.36
CA ASN A 621 -14.34 7.16 -37.23
C ASN A 621 -14.70 7.21 -35.75
N MET A 622 -14.84 8.42 -35.22
CA MET A 622 -15.13 8.71 -33.83
C MET A 622 -16.57 9.20 -33.68
N LYS A 623 -17.29 8.64 -32.71
CA LYS A 623 -18.60 9.13 -32.25
C LYS A 623 -18.39 10.06 -31.05
N SER A 624 -19.39 10.87 -30.73
CA SER A 624 -19.41 11.76 -29.56
C SER A 624 -20.73 11.61 -28.83
N LYS A 625 -20.69 11.69 -27.50
CA LYS A 625 -21.89 11.62 -26.64
C LYS A 625 -21.72 12.54 -25.44
N GLU A 626 -22.71 13.39 -25.17
CA GLU A 626 -22.83 14.11 -23.91
C GLU A 626 -23.43 13.19 -22.84
N ILE A 627 -22.89 13.24 -21.63
CA ILE A 627 -23.28 12.37 -20.52
C ILE A 627 -23.40 13.16 -19.21
N CYS A 628 -24.22 12.64 -18.32
CA CYS A 628 -24.25 13.00 -16.91
C CYS A 628 -23.88 11.74 -16.12
N ILE A 629 -22.85 11.82 -15.29
CA ILE A 629 -22.37 10.70 -14.47
C ILE A 629 -22.42 11.08 -13.00
N ASN A 630 -23.10 10.27 -12.20
CA ASN A 630 -23.22 10.47 -10.76
C ASN A 630 -21.85 10.38 -10.07
N GLY A 631 -21.73 10.98 -8.88
CA GLY A 631 -20.58 10.74 -8.01
C GLY A 631 -20.47 9.26 -7.64
N ASN A 632 -19.23 8.79 -7.50
CA ASN A 632 -18.85 7.43 -7.09
C ASN A 632 -19.52 6.31 -7.90
N SER A 633 -19.55 6.45 -9.22
CA SER A 633 -20.26 5.52 -10.10
C SER A 633 -19.47 5.16 -11.36
N MET A 634 -19.90 4.08 -12.02
CA MET A 634 -19.36 3.61 -13.30
C MET A 634 -20.46 3.48 -14.36
N LEU A 635 -20.30 4.18 -15.49
CA LEU A 635 -21.29 4.23 -16.59
C LEU A 635 -20.76 3.55 -17.85
N GLU A 636 -21.57 2.67 -18.46
CA GLU A 636 -21.28 2.10 -19.79
C GLU A 636 -21.78 3.03 -20.91
N ILE A 637 -20.94 3.23 -21.94
CA ILE A 637 -21.17 4.20 -23.01
C ILE A 637 -21.49 3.54 -24.34
N GLU A 638 -20.70 2.53 -24.72
CA GLU A 638 -20.78 1.89 -26.03
C GLU A 638 -20.25 0.46 -25.98
N ARG A 639 -20.82 -0.41 -26.82
CA ARG A 639 -20.28 -1.71 -27.20
C ARG A 639 -20.02 -1.78 -28.69
N GLU A 640 -18.75 -1.74 -29.10
CA GLU A 640 -18.34 -1.80 -30.50
C GLU A 640 -17.94 -3.24 -30.89
N ILE A 641 -18.59 -3.82 -31.90
CA ILE A 641 -18.27 -5.17 -32.39
C ILE A 641 -16.89 -5.19 -33.08
N ILE A 642 -16.05 -6.16 -32.69
CA ILE A 642 -14.73 -6.43 -33.29
C ILE A 642 -14.88 -7.33 -34.53
N THR A 643 -15.67 -8.41 -34.43
CA THR A 643 -15.84 -9.42 -35.48
C THR A 643 -16.82 -8.95 -36.57
N GLY A 644 -16.31 -8.69 -37.77
CA GLY A 644 -17.13 -8.27 -38.92
C GLY A 644 -16.54 -7.10 -39.71
N LYS A 645 -15.58 -6.37 -39.13
CA LYS A 645 -14.83 -5.35 -39.86
C LYS A 645 -13.66 -5.97 -40.64
N LYS A 646 -13.96 -6.76 -41.67
CA LYS A 646 -12.98 -7.23 -42.69
C LYS A 646 -12.20 -6.09 -43.39
N LYS A 647 -12.46 -4.81 -43.06
CA LYS A 647 -11.87 -3.61 -43.65
C LYS A 647 -10.82 -2.88 -42.77
N LEU A 648 -10.68 -3.20 -41.48
CA LEU A 648 -9.68 -2.52 -40.63
C LEU A 648 -8.43 -3.40 -40.45
N ASN A 649 -7.30 -2.96 -40.99
CA ASN A 649 -6.01 -3.61 -40.75
C ASN A 649 -5.60 -3.38 -39.28
N PRO A 650 -5.45 -4.43 -38.44
CA PRO A 650 -5.15 -4.26 -37.02
C PRO A 650 -3.79 -3.61 -36.75
N ARG A 651 -2.89 -3.59 -37.75
CA ARG A 651 -1.59 -2.90 -37.67
C ARG A 651 -1.67 -1.40 -37.90
N GLU A 652 -2.78 -0.90 -38.44
CA GLU A 652 -2.93 0.52 -38.82
C GLU A 652 -4.01 1.23 -38.02
N TRP A 653 -4.85 0.50 -37.29
CA TRP A 653 -6.01 1.04 -36.60
C TRP A 653 -5.97 0.72 -35.10
N ILE A 654 -6.28 1.73 -34.30
CA ILE A 654 -6.48 1.63 -32.86
C ILE A 654 -7.92 2.04 -32.51
N TYR A 655 -8.45 1.54 -31.41
CA TYR A 655 -9.68 2.06 -30.83
C TYR A 655 -9.31 3.00 -29.68
N ALA A 656 -9.84 4.21 -29.70
CA ALA A 656 -9.54 5.23 -28.70
C ALA A 656 -10.84 5.77 -28.11
N ALA A 657 -10.78 6.18 -26.84
CA ALA A 657 -11.81 6.97 -26.20
C ALA A 657 -11.16 8.08 -25.36
N TYR A 658 -11.75 9.26 -25.32
CA TYR A 658 -11.28 10.36 -24.47
C TYR A 658 -12.44 11.21 -23.95
N LEU A 659 -12.25 11.73 -22.73
CA LEU A 659 -13.20 12.60 -22.03
C LEU A 659 -12.81 14.06 -22.21
N THR A 660 -13.81 14.90 -22.39
CA THR A 660 -13.64 16.35 -22.42
C THR A 660 -14.65 17.06 -21.52
N HIS A 661 -14.19 18.14 -20.90
CA HIS A 661 -15.05 19.16 -20.29
C HIS A 661 -14.76 20.49 -20.98
N GLY A 662 -15.70 20.96 -21.79
CA GLY A 662 -15.43 22.02 -22.76
C GLY A 662 -14.27 21.65 -23.68
N ASN A 663 -13.26 22.52 -23.76
CA ASN A 663 -12.07 22.30 -24.60
C ASN A 663 -10.92 21.55 -23.89
N THR A 664 -11.13 21.09 -22.65
CA THR A 664 -10.10 20.41 -21.86
C THR A 664 -10.28 18.90 -21.94
N ILE A 665 -9.23 18.18 -22.33
CA ILE A 665 -9.19 16.72 -22.28
C ILE A 665 -8.83 16.29 -20.86
N LEU A 666 -9.66 15.44 -20.28
CA LEU A 666 -9.52 15.00 -18.89
C LEU A 666 -8.86 13.63 -18.77
N SER A 667 -9.20 12.70 -19.66
CA SER A 667 -8.68 11.35 -19.64
C SER A 667 -8.78 10.71 -21.02
N SER A 668 -7.96 9.70 -21.30
CA SER A 668 -7.99 8.93 -22.54
C SER A 668 -7.65 7.47 -22.31
N SER A 669 -8.20 6.58 -23.14
CA SER A 669 -7.88 5.15 -23.17
C SER A 669 -7.70 4.70 -24.61
N VAL A 670 -6.75 3.80 -24.82
CA VAL A 670 -6.46 3.16 -26.11
C VAL A 670 -6.55 1.66 -25.95
N TRP A 671 -7.17 1.01 -26.92
CA TRP A 671 -7.17 -0.43 -27.10
C TRP A 671 -6.52 -0.79 -28.43
N LEU A 672 -5.61 -1.77 -28.39
CA LEU A 672 -4.89 -2.27 -29.55
C LEU A 672 -5.43 -3.65 -29.97
N LEU A 673 -5.36 -3.93 -31.27
CA LEU A 673 -5.72 -5.25 -31.80
C LEU A 673 -4.51 -6.18 -31.95
N VAL A 674 -3.30 -5.61 -31.91
CA VAL A 674 -2.01 -6.32 -31.96
C VAL A 674 -1.04 -5.63 -30.99
N PRO A 675 0.02 -6.32 -30.51
CA PRO A 675 1.05 -5.70 -29.70
C PRO A 675 1.72 -4.50 -30.40
N TYR A 676 2.28 -3.57 -29.62
CA TYR A 676 2.88 -2.33 -30.14
C TYR A 676 3.90 -2.56 -31.26
N ARG A 677 4.74 -3.60 -31.14
CA ARG A 677 5.75 -3.99 -32.15
C ARG A 677 5.21 -4.34 -33.53
N GLU A 678 3.91 -4.65 -33.63
CA GLU A 678 3.25 -4.99 -34.89
C GLU A 678 2.52 -3.80 -35.52
N LEU A 679 2.34 -2.70 -34.79
CA LEU A 679 1.73 -1.49 -35.33
C LEU A 679 2.65 -0.86 -36.38
N ARG A 680 2.08 -0.42 -37.49
CA ARG A 680 2.74 0.37 -38.53
C ARG A 680 2.77 1.84 -38.11
N LEU A 681 3.55 2.13 -37.07
CA LEU A 681 3.67 3.47 -36.54
C LEU A 681 4.49 4.35 -37.51
N PRO A 682 3.96 5.50 -37.95
CA PRO A 682 4.71 6.45 -38.78
C PRO A 682 5.77 7.19 -37.96
N GLU A 683 6.61 7.96 -38.64
CA GLU A 683 7.52 8.89 -37.96
C GLU A 683 6.74 9.93 -37.15
N SER A 684 7.18 10.17 -35.92
CA SER A 684 6.51 11.07 -34.99
C SER A 684 6.77 12.54 -35.31
N ASP A 685 5.74 13.38 -35.23
CA ASP A 685 5.83 14.83 -35.47
C ASP A 685 5.39 15.65 -34.24
N ILE A 686 5.88 15.27 -33.06
CA ILE A 686 5.48 15.89 -31.78
C ILE A 686 5.84 17.37 -31.77
N ARG A 687 4.82 18.23 -31.75
CA ARG A 687 4.93 19.68 -31.55
C ARG A 687 4.70 20.02 -30.10
N VAL A 688 5.59 20.84 -29.54
CA VAL A 688 5.58 21.22 -28.13
C VAL A 688 5.39 22.72 -28.01
N THR A 689 4.37 23.14 -27.27
CA THR A 689 4.15 24.54 -26.90
C THR A 689 4.32 24.70 -25.38
N ILE A 690 5.15 25.64 -24.94
CA ILE A 690 5.41 25.91 -23.53
C ILE A 690 4.82 27.28 -23.17
N LYS A 691 3.96 27.33 -22.14
CA LYS A 691 3.41 28.56 -21.56
C LYS A 691 3.57 28.53 -20.04
N GLY A 692 4.58 29.24 -19.52
CA GLY A 692 4.95 29.18 -18.11
C GLY A 692 5.36 27.75 -17.72
N LYS A 693 4.63 27.13 -16.79
CA LYS A 693 4.83 25.72 -16.38
C LYS A 693 4.04 24.69 -17.19
N LYS A 694 3.08 25.13 -18.01
CA LYS A 694 2.24 24.25 -18.82
C LYS A 694 2.96 23.92 -20.13
N ILE A 695 3.01 22.63 -20.44
CA ILE A 695 3.57 22.07 -21.66
C ILE A 695 2.42 21.38 -22.39
N GLN A 696 2.13 21.82 -23.61
CA GLN A 696 1.14 21.19 -24.47
C GLN A 696 1.87 20.44 -25.59
N LEU A 697 1.52 19.19 -25.79
CA LEU A 697 2.04 18.32 -26.84
C LEU A 697 0.90 17.96 -27.80
N ILE A 698 1.19 17.96 -29.10
CA ILE A 698 0.28 17.47 -30.13
C ILE A 698 1.10 16.83 -31.25
N SER A 699 0.60 15.76 -31.84
CA SER A 699 1.18 15.10 -33.01
C SER A 699 0.05 14.79 -33.99
N LYS A 700 0.34 14.81 -35.30
CA LYS A 700 -0.59 14.35 -36.33
C LYS A 700 -0.71 12.83 -36.34
N THR A 701 0.24 12.12 -35.75
CA THR A 701 0.30 10.66 -35.71
C THR A 701 0.16 10.14 -34.29
N TYR A 702 -0.12 8.85 -34.16
CA TYR A 702 -0.16 8.19 -32.85
C TYR A 702 1.27 7.96 -32.36
N CYS A 703 1.57 8.44 -31.15
CA CYS A 703 2.87 8.26 -30.52
C CYS A 703 2.73 7.46 -29.23
N HIS A 704 3.46 6.36 -29.11
CA HIS A 704 3.47 5.50 -27.92
C HIS A 704 4.65 5.82 -27.00
N GLY A 705 4.37 5.88 -25.69
CA GLY A 705 5.39 6.08 -24.65
C GLY A 705 6.13 7.41 -24.80
N VAL A 706 5.39 8.49 -25.10
CA VAL A 706 5.92 9.85 -25.19
C VAL A 706 6.52 10.27 -23.85
N HIS A 707 7.82 10.56 -23.83
CA HIS A 707 8.55 10.85 -22.61
C HIS A 707 9.62 11.92 -22.76
N PHE A 708 9.93 12.58 -21.65
CA PHE A 708 11.05 13.52 -21.56
C PHE A 708 12.32 12.80 -21.07
N LYS A 709 13.39 12.84 -21.87
CA LYS A 709 14.69 12.24 -21.52
C LYS A 709 15.53 13.21 -20.70
N ASP A 710 15.36 13.18 -19.39
CA ASP A 710 16.15 14.02 -18.48
C ASP A 710 16.83 13.26 -17.34
N ARG A 711 16.93 11.94 -17.53
CA ARG A 711 17.49 10.98 -16.58
C ARG A 711 16.69 10.93 -15.26
N GLY A 712 15.38 11.12 -15.34
CA GLY A 712 14.47 11.03 -14.19
C GLY A 712 14.59 12.20 -13.22
N LYS A 713 15.16 13.33 -13.65
CA LYS A 713 15.36 14.52 -12.81
C LYS A 713 14.15 15.46 -12.81
N ALA A 714 13.28 15.37 -13.81
CA ALA A 714 12.12 16.22 -13.95
C ALA A 714 10.97 15.62 -13.19
N VAL A 715 10.27 16.50 -12.49
CA VAL A 715 9.01 16.15 -11.85
C VAL A 715 7.92 16.71 -12.76
N LEU A 716 7.49 15.89 -13.71
CA LEU A 716 6.36 16.20 -14.60
C LEU A 716 5.05 15.70 -13.97
N SER A 717 3.94 16.38 -14.27
CA SER A 717 2.61 15.91 -13.88
C SER A 717 2.24 14.58 -14.54
N ASP A 718 2.78 14.32 -15.74
CA ASP A 718 2.65 13.06 -16.47
C ASP A 718 3.87 12.83 -17.39
N ASN A 719 4.20 11.57 -17.68
CA ASN A 719 5.34 11.14 -18.52
C ASN A 719 5.08 9.72 -19.08
N TYR A 720 5.82 9.29 -20.10
CA TYR A 720 5.70 7.94 -20.71
C TYR A 720 4.29 7.59 -21.21
N PHE A 721 3.53 8.56 -21.73
CA PHE A 721 2.13 8.39 -22.09
C PHE A 721 1.90 8.22 -23.60
N ASP A 722 0.71 7.77 -23.97
CA ASP A 722 0.27 7.77 -25.36
C ASP A 722 -0.27 9.14 -25.78
N LEU A 723 0.02 9.54 -27.02
CA LEU A 723 -0.49 10.76 -27.65
C LEU A 723 -1.32 10.37 -28.87
N LEU A 724 -2.61 10.71 -28.84
CA LEU A 724 -3.56 10.41 -29.91
C LEU A 724 -3.40 11.39 -31.09
N PRO A 725 -3.61 10.94 -32.35
CA PRO A 725 -3.52 11.77 -33.54
C PRO A 725 -4.42 13.02 -33.45
N GLY A 726 -3.85 14.21 -33.54
CA GLY A 726 -4.55 15.50 -33.54
C GLY A 726 -5.14 15.92 -32.19
N ILE A 727 -4.95 15.14 -31.13
CA ILE A 727 -5.53 15.40 -29.81
C ILE A 727 -4.44 15.95 -28.88
N PRO A 728 -4.55 17.21 -28.41
CA PRO A 728 -3.51 17.82 -27.59
C PRO A 728 -3.50 17.26 -26.16
N LYS A 729 -2.31 16.96 -25.63
CA LYS A 729 -2.12 16.58 -24.23
C LYS A 729 -1.39 17.69 -23.48
N SER A 730 -1.94 18.08 -22.32
CA SER A 730 -1.34 19.10 -21.46
C SER A 730 -0.73 18.47 -20.22
N ILE A 731 0.53 18.80 -19.94
CA ILE A 731 1.24 18.41 -18.72
C ILE A 731 1.86 19.64 -18.06
N THR A 732 2.23 19.52 -16.80
CA THR A 732 2.83 20.59 -16.00
C THR A 732 4.22 20.19 -15.52
N TYR A 733 5.18 21.11 -15.66
CA TYR A 733 6.50 20.99 -15.04
C TYR A 733 6.42 21.46 -13.58
N LEU A 734 6.58 20.54 -12.62
CA LEU A 734 6.26 20.81 -11.21
C LEU A 734 7.38 21.56 -10.46
N LYS A 735 8.61 21.57 -10.99
CA LYS A 735 9.72 22.37 -10.44
C LYS A 735 9.54 23.88 -10.73
N SER A 736 10.36 24.71 -10.08
CA SER A 736 10.24 26.17 -10.13
C SER A 736 10.56 26.78 -11.50
N LYS A 737 11.46 26.19 -12.30
CA LYS A 737 11.84 26.68 -13.63
C LYS A 737 11.78 25.57 -14.68
N VAL A 738 11.08 25.84 -15.77
CA VAL A 738 11.04 24.99 -16.97
C VAL A 738 12.35 25.17 -17.75
N PRO A 739 13.03 24.09 -18.18
CA PRO A 739 14.18 24.19 -19.08
C PRO A 739 13.86 25.01 -20.34
N LYS A 740 14.81 25.83 -20.81
CA LYS A 740 14.64 26.66 -22.03
C LYS A 740 14.39 25.84 -23.30
N ARG A 741 14.81 24.58 -23.32
CA ARG A 741 14.55 23.60 -24.39
C ARG A 741 14.07 22.29 -23.75
N ILE A 742 12.97 21.75 -24.25
CA ILE A 742 12.44 20.44 -23.88
C ILE A 742 12.14 19.69 -25.17
N SER A 743 12.65 18.47 -25.29
CA SER A 743 12.37 17.55 -26.39
C SER A 743 11.71 16.29 -25.85
N PHE A 744 10.58 15.92 -26.44
CA PHE A 744 9.93 14.65 -26.13
C PHE A 744 10.32 13.59 -27.15
N HIS A 745 10.43 12.36 -26.69
CA HIS A 745 10.77 11.19 -27.48
C HIS A 745 9.64 10.17 -27.38
N THR A 746 9.57 9.27 -28.35
CA THR A 746 8.59 8.18 -28.46
C THR A 746 9.32 6.89 -28.75
N LEU A 747 8.67 5.75 -28.50
CA LEU A 747 9.21 4.41 -28.77
C LEU A 747 9.37 4.13 -30.28
N THR A 748 8.78 4.93 -31.16
CA THR A 748 8.82 4.79 -32.62
C THR A 748 10.12 5.27 -33.27
N ASN A 749 10.99 5.95 -32.51
CA ASN A 749 12.22 6.57 -33.01
C ASN A 749 13.49 5.79 -32.58
N TYR A 750 13.37 4.48 -32.35
CA TYR A 750 14.43 3.62 -31.83
C TYR A 750 14.62 2.35 -32.65
#